data_AF-A0A9W5Z482-F1
#
_entry.id   AF-A0A9W5Z482-F1
#
_cell.length_a   1.000
_cell.length_b   1.000
_cell.length_c   1.000
_cell.angle_alpha   90.00
_cell.angle_beta   90.00
_cell.angle_gamma   90.00
#
_symmetry.space_group_name_H-M   'P 1'
#
loop_
_entity.id
_entity.type
_entity.pdbx_description
1 polymer ?
#
loop_
_entity_poly.entity_id
_entity_poly.type
_entity_poly.pdbx_seq_one_letter_code
_entity_poly.pdbx_strand_id
1 'polypeptide(L)'
;MEETFDFILFFLQNVLVETFLSASNTRAQGFLAYAMQNLLRFCGLDSAVANRSRDFRADEKYQRWLELPETVRNILAPFLTSKYTVTIGTLNTNCSYPLFRVGLTHGNWLRSFVQDLLQAGNGDNAKLVFSVCSRIVKGQDISIASFLLPFAVLNRTVSGSAKEKEDLRCELVHVLSHPLPDTNDYIHENIILCSQSIFEVLDYLSRWLQGKKKQINSFRNHSYPSNRNHKGTTRHALLDTWHWQAKAVEILLSSIPPEVISKRAVECKSFSRALFHWEQYIRQWKTQHSEPAGAIVEPLYQRLQDIYSRIDEPDGIEGISSHLHVLNIDQQVLEHRNAGRWATAQSWYEMQLEKEPNNSEAQWSLLTCLKESGQQDAILTRFEILKANDLSRKFLPFAVEATWITSNWGKLDEYLQQFSQLGRGEFNIEIGLALNAFRHRKYTEFWEHIEALRLSVAKSLTANSVVSLQSCHDSILKLHALHEVESIARAKLEGREGNDSRTKLPDILDRRLDILGGYISDKQYLLGLRRATMELTARLSRKGNFTNQAYQSMLHAARLNDRSATIEHARLLWKDGHHRKAIQKLEGAITANEFSLEISSPQERTSSLTAINGEHQNMILARAHLLLAKWTDRAGQTQSDSIVQRYREAIKLHPRWEKAHYYLGKHYNKILDLEKAKPLGKEAQI
;
A
#
# COMPACT_ATOMS: atom_id res chain seq x y z
N MET A 1 23.16 23.55 -26.05
CA MET A 1 24.41 23.76 -25.29
C MET A 1 24.10 24.04 -23.83
N GLU A 2 23.21 24.99 -23.50
CA GLU A 2 22.79 25.22 -22.11
C GLU A 2 21.98 24.05 -21.52
N GLU A 3 20.94 23.57 -22.21
CA GLU A 3 20.15 22.40 -21.73
C GLU A 3 21.02 21.13 -21.54
N THR A 4 22.03 20.94 -22.39
CA THR A 4 22.98 19.83 -22.29
C THR A 4 23.95 20.01 -21.12
N PHE A 5 24.31 21.24 -20.79
CA PHE A 5 25.17 21.55 -19.64
C PHE A 5 24.42 21.30 -18.32
N ASP A 6 23.16 21.75 -18.23
CA ASP A 6 22.32 21.53 -17.05
C ASP A 6 22.01 20.05 -16.84
N PHE A 7 21.78 19.30 -17.93
CA PHE A 7 21.66 17.85 -17.86
C PHE A 7 22.92 17.17 -17.30
N ILE A 8 24.11 17.59 -17.75
CA ILE A 8 25.38 17.01 -17.28
C ILE A 8 25.61 17.33 -15.80
N LEU A 9 25.34 18.56 -15.36
CA LEU A 9 25.43 18.93 -13.95
C LEU A 9 24.48 18.11 -13.09
N PHE A 10 23.23 17.96 -13.54
CA PHE A 10 22.24 17.14 -12.85
C PHE A 10 22.66 15.66 -12.78
N PHE A 11 23.21 15.11 -13.86
CA PHE A 11 23.71 13.73 -13.91
C PHE A 11 24.94 13.52 -13.01
N LEU A 12 25.85 14.50 -12.96
CA LEU A 12 27.01 14.47 -12.07
C LEU A 12 26.57 14.48 -10.60
N GLN A 13 25.67 15.40 -10.25
CA GLN A 13 25.22 15.60 -8.87
C GLN A 13 24.45 14.39 -8.32
N ASN A 14 23.43 13.91 -9.06
CA ASN A 14 22.44 12.98 -8.50
C ASN A 14 22.76 11.51 -8.74
N VAL A 15 23.70 11.19 -9.64
CA VAL A 15 23.96 9.79 -10.01
C VAL A 15 25.44 9.47 -9.94
N LEU A 16 26.29 10.22 -10.66
CA LEU A 16 27.70 9.84 -10.77
C LEU A 16 28.46 10.00 -9.46
N VAL A 17 28.22 11.07 -8.70
CA VAL A 17 28.91 11.28 -7.42
C VAL A 17 28.49 10.25 -6.37
N GLU A 18 27.20 9.97 -6.25
CA GLU A 18 26.71 8.94 -5.32
C GLU A 18 27.24 7.55 -5.70
N THR A 19 27.19 7.19 -6.99
CA THR A 19 27.71 5.88 -7.47
C THR A 19 29.23 5.77 -7.33
N PHE A 20 29.97 6.87 -7.46
CA PHE A 20 31.42 6.89 -7.22
C PHE A 20 31.76 6.62 -5.75
N LEU A 21 31.00 7.22 -4.83
CA LEU A 21 31.17 7.00 -3.39
C LEU A 21 30.72 5.58 -2.96
N SER A 22 29.69 5.02 -3.58
CA SER A 22 29.18 3.68 -3.26
C SER A 22 29.95 2.54 -3.95
N ALA A 23 30.79 2.84 -4.94
CA ALA A 23 31.48 1.82 -5.72
C ALA A 23 32.46 1.00 -4.86
N SER A 24 32.25 -0.32 -4.81
CA SER A 24 33.08 -1.25 -4.05
C SER A 24 34.38 -1.66 -4.75
N ASN A 25 34.51 -1.40 -6.06
CA ASN A 25 35.64 -1.82 -6.88
C ASN A 25 36.46 -0.61 -7.37
N THR A 26 37.77 -0.66 -7.17
CA THR A 26 38.71 0.39 -7.64
C THR A 26 38.70 0.55 -9.16
N ARG A 27 38.46 -0.54 -9.91
CA ARG A 27 38.31 -0.50 -11.37
C ARG A 27 37.04 0.24 -11.78
N ALA A 28 35.96 0.06 -11.03
CA ALA A 28 34.69 0.74 -11.25
C ALA A 28 34.81 2.26 -10.98
N GLN A 29 35.44 2.62 -9.87
CA GLN A 29 35.78 4.01 -9.56
C GLN A 29 36.65 4.65 -10.65
N GLY A 30 37.62 3.91 -11.23
CA GLY A 30 38.42 4.41 -12.35
C GLY A 30 37.61 4.72 -13.62
N PHE A 31 36.61 3.89 -13.96
CA PHE A 31 35.70 4.15 -15.08
C PHE A 31 34.76 5.33 -14.82
N LEU A 32 34.27 5.48 -13.59
CA LEU A 32 33.43 6.62 -13.18
C LEU A 32 34.23 7.93 -13.15
N ALA A 33 35.47 7.90 -12.66
CA ALA A 33 36.38 9.05 -12.70
C ALA A 33 36.69 9.50 -14.14
N TYR A 34 36.92 8.55 -15.05
CA TYR A 34 37.04 8.83 -16.48
C TYR A 34 35.79 9.53 -17.04
N ALA A 35 34.60 9.08 -16.65
CA ALA A 35 33.36 9.68 -17.09
C ALA A 35 33.16 11.10 -16.56
N MET A 36 33.35 11.31 -15.26
CA MET A 36 33.28 12.63 -14.63
C MET A 36 34.22 13.62 -15.31
N GLN A 37 35.48 13.21 -15.53
CA GLN A 37 36.47 14.05 -16.21
C GLN A 37 36.02 14.45 -17.63
N ASN A 38 35.55 13.51 -18.46
CA ASN A 38 35.17 13.85 -19.83
C ASN A 38 33.90 14.69 -19.92
N LEU A 39 32.96 14.49 -18.99
CA LEU A 39 31.76 15.32 -18.88
C LEU A 39 32.12 16.75 -18.43
N LEU A 40 33.03 16.91 -17.46
CA LEU A 40 33.53 18.22 -17.02
C LEU A 40 34.33 18.94 -18.11
N ARG A 41 35.17 18.21 -18.86
CA ARG A 41 35.86 18.72 -20.06
C ARG A 41 34.89 19.23 -21.12
N PHE A 42 33.83 18.47 -21.39
CA PHE A 42 32.80 18.88 -22.36
C PHE A 42 32.07 20.16 -21.92
N CYS A 43 31.78 20.28 -20.62
CA CYS A 43 31.21 21.49 -20.05
C CYS A 43 32.16 22.71 -20.13
N GLY A 44 33.46 22.49 -20.35
CA GLY A 44 34.48 23.55 -20.37
C GLY A 44 34.70 24.14 -18.97
N LEU A 45 34.41 23.38 -17.91
CA LEU A 45 34.59 23.78 -16.53
C LEU A 45 36.08 23.76 -16.14
N ASP A 46 36.88 22.91 -16.77
CA ASP A 46 38.35 22.85 -16.59
C ASP A 46 39.00 24.21 -16.89
N SER A 47 38.59 24.89 -17.96
CA SER A 47 39.12 26.21 -18.32
C SER A 47 38.46 27.35 -17.55
N ALA A 48 37.18 27.24 -17.20
CA ALA A 48 36.44 28.26 -16.46
C ALA A 48 36.83 28.34 -14.97
N VAL A 49 37.21 27.22 -14.34
CA VAL A 49 37.68 27.19 -12.95
C VAL A 49 39.18 27.49 -12.85
N ALA A 50 39.97 27.10 -13.85
CA ALA A 50 41.41 27.39 -13.89
C ALA A 50 41.72 28.87 -14.24
N ASN A 51 40.96 29.47 -15.18
CA ASN A 51 41.07 30.89 -15.49
C ASN A 51 40.03 31.67 -14.69
N ARG A 52 40.42 32.21 -13.53
CA ARG A 52 39.65 33.27 -12.82
C ARG A 52 39.66 34.60 -13.63
N SER A 53 39.29 34.57 -14.90
CA SER A 53 39.33 35.73 -15.80
C SER A 53 38.01 36.48 -15.80
N ARG A 54 38.11 37.83 -15.85
CA ARG A 54 37.05 38.85 -15.81
C ARG A 54 36.10 38.84 -17.05
N ASP A 55 35.69 37.69 -17.55
CA ASP A 55 34.77 37.57 -18.69
C ASP A 55 33.35 37.21 -18.23
N PHE A 56 32.39 38.07 -18.53
CA PHE A 56 30.97 37.98 -18.13
C PHE A 56 30.25 36.67 -18.58
N ARG A 57 30.79 35.93 -19.56
CA ARG A 57 30.29 34.60 -19.99
C ARG A 57 30.96 33.41 -19.30
N ALA A 58 32.18 33.60 -18.79
CA ALA A 58 32.82 32.64 -17.89
C ALA A 58 32.11 32.65 -16.51
N ASP A 59 31.55 33.81 -16.14
CA ASP A 59 30.72 33.99 -14.95
C ASP A 59 29.47 33.10 -14.94
N GLU A 60 28.74 32.89 -16.05
CA GLU A 60 27.54 32.03 -16.04
C GLU A 60 27.88 30.55 -15.80
N LYS A 61 28.96 30.04 -16.41
CA LYS A 61 29.40 28.65 -16.19
C LYS A 61 29.97 28.44 -14.79
N TYR A 62 30.67 29.46 -14.28
CA TYR A 62 31.21 29.45 -12.92
C TYR A 62 30.10 29.60 -11.87
N GLN A 63 29.08 30.42 -12.11
CA GLN A 63 27.89 30.53 -11.27
C GLN A 63 27.13 29.20 -11.19
N ARG A 64 26.91 28.53 -12.31
CA ARG A 64 26.30 27.18 -12.32
C ARG A 64 27.18 26.11 -11.66
N TRP A 65 28.50 26.29 -11.62
CA TRP A 65 29.37 25.46 -10.79
C TRP A 65 29.18 25.75 -9.31
N LEU A 66 29.06 27.03 -8.91
CA LEU A 66 28.77 27.43 -7.53
C LEU A 66 27.38 26.97 -7.04
N GLU A 67 26.41 26.81 -7.94
CA GLU A 67 25.08 26.23 -7.64
C GLU A 67 25.16 24.77 -7.16
N LEU A 68 26.25 24.05 -7.47
CA LEU A 68 26.44 22.69 -6.97
C LEU A 68 26.73 22.68 -5.45
N PRO A 69 26.21 21.67 -4.71
CA PRO A 69 26.56 21.48 -3.31
C PRO A 69 28.07 21.41 -3.09
N GLU A 70 28.56 21.97 -1.98
CA GLU A 70 29.99 21.99 -1.64
C GLU A 70 30.62 20.59 -1.60
N THR A 71 29.86 19.60 -1.12
CA THR A 71 30.28 18.19 -1.08
C THR A 71 30.58 17.65 -2.48
N VAL A 72 29.68 17.90 -3.44
CA VAL A 72 29.80 17.50 -4.84
C VAL A 72 30.96 18.22 -5.50
N ARG A 73 31.12 19.53 -5.27
CA ARG A 73 32.25 20.30 -5.80
C ARG A 73 33.60 19.78 -5.30
N ASN A 74 33.71 19.46 -4.02
CA ASN A 74 34.95 18.94 -3.43
C ASN A 74 35.34 17.58 -4.05
N ILE A 75 34.37 16.74 -4.39
CA ILE A 75 34.60 15.45 -5.04
C ILE A 75 34.97 15.62 -6.52
N LEU A 76 34.37 16.61 -7.20
CA LEU A 76 34.60 16.83 -8.64
C LEU A 76 35.87 17.65 -8.93
N ALA A 77 36.35 18.47 -7.99
CA ALA A 77 37.51 19.35 -8.18
C ALA A 77 38.80 18.63 -8.63
N PRO A 78 39.16 17.45 -8.09
CA PRO A 78 40.32 16.69 -8.57
C PRO A 78 40.20 16.27 -10.04
N PHE A 79 38.98 15.99 -10.53
CA PHE A 79 38.75 15.49 -11.89
C PHE A 79 38.83 16.58 -12.97
N LEU A 80 38.87 17.86 -12.59
CA LEU A 80 39.13 18.98 -13.51
C LEU A 80 40.55 18.97 -14.07
N THR A 81 41.49 18.33 -13.36
CA THR A 81 42.92 18.29 -13.75
C THR A 81 43.41 16.88 -14.08
N SER A 82 42.60 15.85 -13.81
CA SER A 82 42.96 14.46 -14.03
C SER A 82 43.09 14.11 -15.51
N LYS A 83 43.80 13.02 -15.80
CA LYS A 83 44.06 12.50 -17.16
C LYS A 83 43.76 11.01 -17.28
N TYR A 84 42.60 10.58 -16.78
CA TYR A 84 42.12 9.22 -17.00
C TYR A 84 41.90 8.98 -18.50
N THR A 85 42.36 7.81 -18.97
CA THR A 85 42.18 7.33 -20.35
C THR A 85 41.78 5.86 -20.32
N VAL A 86 40.79 5.49 -21.13
CA VAL A 86 40.34 4.10 -21.27
C VAL A 86 40.80 3.57 -22.64
N THR A 87 41.42 2.38 -22.65
CA THR A 87 41.82 1.72 -23.90
C THR A 87 40.59 1.26 -24.68
N ILE A 88 40.54 1.66 -25.95
CA ILE A 88 39.38 1.49 -26.82
C ILE A 88 39.36 0.04 -27.32
N GLY A 89 38.56 -0.81 -26.68
CA GLY A 89 38.07 -2.02 -27.32
C GLY A 89 36.83 -1.66 -28.14
N THR A 90 36.84 -1.90 -29.45
CA THR A 90 35.67 -1.75 -30.32
C THR A 90 34.52 -2.62 -29.82
N LEU A 91 33.54 -2.00 -29.18
CA LEU A 91 32.32 -2.66 -28.70
C LEU A 91 31.31 -2.68 -29.85
N ASN A 92 31.52 -3.50 -30.87
CA ASN A 92 30.51 -3.74 -31.89
C ASN A 92 29.52 -4.78 -31.37
N THR A 93 28.41 -4.33 -30.81
CA THR A 93 27.25 -5.19 -30.54
C THR A 93 26.29 -5.06 -31.71
N ASN A 94 26.43 -5.93 -32.71
CA ASN A 94 25.36 -6.13 -33.70
C ASN A 94 24.21 -6.87 -32.98
N CYS A 95 23.33 -6.10 -32.35
CA CYS A 95 22.20 -6.62 -31.61
C CYS A 95 21.00 -6.87 -32.55
N SER A 96 20.48 -8.11 -32.55
CA SER A 96 19.22 -8.45 -33.21
C SER A 96 18.08 -8.33 -32.21
N TYR A 97 17.10 -7.47 -32.49
CA TYR A 97 15.88 -7.33 -31.69
C TYR A 97 14.94 -8.55 -31.91
N PRO A 98 14.22 -9.03 -30.88
CA PRO A 98 14.15 -8.54 -29.49
C PRO A 98 15.33 -8.99 -28.61
N LEU A 99 15.76 -8.11 -27.70
CA LEU A 99 16.86 -8.31 -26.76
C LEU A 99 16.42 -9.04 -25.50
N PHE A 100 15.17 -8.84 -25.07
CA PHE A 100 14.60 -9.56 -23.95
C PHE A 100 14.47 -11.06 -24.26
N ARG A 101 15.03 -11.90 -23.37
CA ARG A 101 14.93 -13.37 -23.42
C ARG A 101 14.65 -13.91 -22.02
N VAL A 102 13.80 -14.93 -21.95
CA VAL A 102 13.44 -15.60 -20.70
C VAL A 102 14.70 -16.20 -20.06
N GLY A 103 15.05 -15.74 -18.86
CA GLY A 103 16.27 -16.13 -18.13
C GLY A 103 17.35 -15.05 -18.02
N LEU A 104 17.22 -13.91 -18.73
CA LEU A 104 18.09 -12.76 -18.50
C LEU A 104 17.68 -12.02 -17.21
N THR A 105 18.65 -11.76 -16.34
CA THR A 105 18.44 -10.88 -15.18
C THR A 105 18.11 -9.46 -15.64
N HIS A 106 17.23 -8.76 -14.91
CA HIS A 106 16.87 -7.36 -15.20
C HIS A 106 18.09 -6.47 -15.48
N GLY A 107 19.12 -6.54 -14.63
CA GLY A 107 20.31 -5.73 -14.77
C GLY A 107 21.14 -6.02 -16.03
N ASN A 108 21.13 -7.25 -16.55
CA ASN A 108 21.86 -7.60 -17.78
C ASN A 108 21.09 -7.18 -19.03
N TRP A 109 19.77 -7.34 -19.02
CA TRP A 109 18.90 -6.82 -20.08
C TRP A 109 19.01 -5.30 -20.16
N LEU A 110 18.83 -4.59 -19.04
CA LEU A 110 18.85 -3.13 -19.00
C LEU A 110 20.18 -2.56 -19.48
N ARG A 111 21.31 -3.12 -19.02
CA ARG A 111 22.65 -2.69 -19.47
C ARG A 111 22.85 -2.93 -20.97
N SER A 112 22.46 -4.09 -21.47
CA SER A 112 22.60 -4.41 -22.90
C SER A 112 21.72 -3.52 -23.78
N PHE A 113 20.49 -3.26 -23.33
CA PHE A 113 19.54 -2.39 -24.02
C PHE A 113 20.03 -0.94 -24.06
N VAL A 114 20.42 -0.38 -22.91
CA VAL A 114 20.96 0.99 -22.83
C VAL A 114 22.26 1.11 -23.62
N GLN A 115 23.12 0.09 -23.61
CA GLN A 115 24.35 0.10 -24.37
C GLN A 115 24.08 0.20 -25.89
N ASP A 116 23.15 -0.60 -26.43
CA ASP A 116 22.76 -0.51 -27.85
C ASP A 116 22.21 0.89 -28.20
N LEU A 117 21.32 1.43 -27.35
CA LEU A 117 20.73 2.74 -27.54
C LEU A 117 21.76 3.88 -27.53
N LEU A 118 22.77 3.81 -26.64
CA LEU A 118 23.80 4.83 -26.53
C LEU A 118 24.82 4.77 -27.67
N GLN A 119 25.10 3.59 -28.22
CA GLN A 119 26.00 3.44 -29.38
C GLN A 119 25.39 4.00 -30.67
N ALA A 120 24.07 3.81 -30.85
CA ALA A 120 23.32 4.32 -31.99
C ALA A 120 22.89 5.81 -31.84
N GLY A 121 23.52 6.57 -30.95
CA GLY A 121 23.16 7.96 -30.68
C GLY A 121 23.34 8.88 -31.90
N ASN A 122 22.26 9.49 -32.37
CA ASN A 122 22.27 10.46 -33.45
C ASN A 122 22.35 11.90 -32.90
N GLY A 123 23.16 12.77 -33.54
CA GLY A 123 23.42 14.17 -33.14
C GLY A 123 24.78 14.41 -32.46
N ASP A 124 25.42 15.54 -32.74
CA ASP A 124 26.83 15.80 -32.33
C ASP A 124 27.03 15.85 -30.81
N ASN A 125 26.13 16.52 -30.09
CA ASN A 125 26.19 16.61 -28.62
C ASN A 125 25.84 15.27 -27.96
N ALA A 126 24.86 14.55 -28.51
CA ALA A 126 24.44 13.26 -27.99
C ALA A 126 25.53 12.19 -28.22
N LYS A 127 26.20 12.18 -29.37
CA LYS A 127 27.33 11.30 -29.65
C LYS A 127 28.46 11.47 -28.64
N LEU A 128 28.77 12.71 -28.26
CA LEU A 128 29.83 12.99 -27.29
C LEU A 128 29.46 12.46 -25.90
N VAL A 129 28.29 12.83 -25.37
CA VAL A 129 27.83 12.38 -24.03
C VAL A 129 27.60 10.87 -24.01
N PHE A 130 26.92 10.31 -25.01
CA PHE A 130 26.60 8.88 -25.06
C PHE A 130 27.82 8.00 -25.33
N SER A 131 28.86 8.52 -26.01
CA SER A 131 30.14 7.79 -26.14
C SER A 131 30.86 7.63 -24.79
N VAL A 132 30.71 8.60 -23.88
CA VAL A 132 31.25 8.51 -22.52
C VAL A 132 30.37 7.57 -21.69
N CYS A 133 29.05 7.76 -21.74
CA CYS A 133 28.11 6.96 -20.96
C CYS A 133 28.07 5.47 -21.36
N SER A 134 28.17 5.14 -22.65
CA SER A 134 28.19 3.75 -23.14
C SER A 134 29.35 2.93 -22.56
N ARG A 135 30.46 3.58 -22.19
CA ARG A 135 31.61 2.93 -21.55
C ARG A 135 31.37 2.63 -20.07
N ILE A 136 30.51 3.41 -19.41
CA ILE A 136 30.18 3.26 -17.98
C ILE A 136 29.16 2.15 -17.80
N VAL A 137 28.18 2.00 -18.70
CA VAL A 137 27.06 1.06 -18.49
C VAL A 137 27.52 -0.39 -18.34
N LYS A 138 28.67 -0.77 -18.90
CA LYS A 138 29.22 -2.14 -18.81
C LYS A 138 29.94 -2.37 -17.47
N GLY A 139 29.26 -3.11 -16.57
CA GLY A 139 29.84 -3.60 -15.32
C GLY A 139 29.77 -2.63 -14.13
N GLN A 140 28.98 -1.56 -14.24
CA GLN A 140 28.70 -0.60 -13.16
C GLN A 140 27.28 -0.77 -12.60
N ASP A 141 26.96 0.04 -11.60
CA ASP A 141 25.66 0.05 -10.92
C ASP A 141 24.48 0.22 -11.89
N ILE A 142 23.38 -0.48 -11.58
CA ILE A 142 22.15 -0.53 -12.38
C ILE A 142 21.49 0.87 -12.44
N SER A 143 21.69 1.70 -11.41
CA SER A 143 21.17 3.07 -11.31
C SER A 143 21.58 3.94 -12.49
N ILE A 144 22.82 3.81 -12.98
CA ILE A 144 23.33 4.57 -14.13
C ILE A 144 22.56 4.19 -15.40
N ALA A 145 22.32 2.89 -15.61
CA ALA A 145 21.58 2.41 -16.77
C ALA A 145 20.10 2.83 -16.71
N SER A 146 19.46 2.72 -15.54
CA SER A 146 18.07 3.18 -15.33
C SER A 146 17.94 4.69 -15.57
N PHE A 147 18.87 5.50 -15.05
CA PHE A 147 18.85 6.94 -15.26
C PHE A 147 18.98 7.34 -16.74
N LEU A 148 19.89 6.69 -17.48
CA LEU A 148 20.17 7.04 -18.88
C LEU A 148 19.10 6.53 -19.86
N LEU A 149 18.35 5.49 -19.50
CA LEU A 149 17.40 4.83 -20.37
C LEU A 149 16.35 5.80 -20.98
N PRO A 150 15.63 6.64 -20.22
CA PRO A 150 14.62 7.54 -20.78
C PRO A 150 15.19 8.54 -21.79
N PHE A 151 16.40 9.05 -21.54
CA PHE A 151 17.08 10.00 -22.43
C PHE A 151 17.58 9.33 -23.72
N ALA A 152 18.11 8.11 -23.61
CA ALA A 152 18.57 7.34 -24.75
C ALA A 152 17.41 6.94 -25.67
N VAL A 153 16.29 6.50 -25.08
CA VAL A 153 15.05 6.21 -25.83
C VAL A 153 14.54 7.48 -26.51
N LEU A 154 14.45 8.62 -25.80
CA LEU A 154 14.01 9.88 -26.40
C LEU A 154 14.87 10.25 -27.62
N ASN A 155 16.20 10.17 -27.53
CA ASN A 155 17.06 10.50 -28.66
C ASN A 155 16.79 9.59 -29.86
N ARG A 156 16.62 8.28 -29.64
CA ARG A 156 16.31 7.33 -30.72
C ARG A 156 14.92 7.57 -31.33
N THR A 157 13.93 7.95 -30.52
CA THR A 157 12.59 8.29 -31.05
C THR A 157 12.60 9.52 -31.94
N VAL A 158 13.40 10.53 -31.57
CA VAL A 158 13.51 11.79 -32.30
C VAL A 158 14.40 11.61 -33.53
N SER A 159 15.64 11.16 -33.36
CA SER A 159 16.66 11.19 -34.40
C SER A 159 16.96 9.84 -35.07
N GLY A 160 16.31 8.75 -34.65
CA GLY A 160 16.56 7.39 -35.17
C GLY A 160 15.99 7.16 -36.57
N SER A 161 16.51 6.14 -37.26
CA SER A 161 15.98 5.65 -38.53
C SER A 161 14.61 4.96 -38.35
N ALA A 162 13.84 4.80 -39.43
CA ALA A 162 12.53 4.14 -39.35
C ALA A 162 12.62 2.69 -38.81
N LYS A 163 13.70 1.97 -39.16
CA LYS A 163 13.96 0.61 -38.66
C LYS A 163 14.30 0.62 -37.17
N GLU A 164 15.16 1.54 -36.74
CA GLU A 164 15.54 1.68 -35.32
C GLU A 164 14.36 2.02 -34.41
N LYS A 165 13.38 2.79 -34.92
CA LYS A 165 12.14 3.11 -34.20
C LYS A 165 11.21 1.89 -34.10
N GLU A 166 11.13 1.09 -35.15
CA GLU A 166 10.34 -0.14 -35.17
C GLU A 166 10.94 -1.21 -34.26
N ASP A 167 12.28 -1.37 -34.27
CA ASP A 167 13.00 -2.26 -33.36
C ASP A 167 12.75 -1.89 -31.90
N LEU A 168 12.81 -0.59 -31.58
CA LEU A 168 12.51 -0.07 -30.26
C LEU A 168 11.05 -0.34 -29.86
N ARG A 169 10.11 -0.12 -30.78
CA ARG A 169 8.69 -0.42 -30.57
C ARG A 169 8.47 -1.90 -30.28
N CYS A 170 9.08 -2.78 -31.07
CA CYS A 170 9.01 -4.23 -30.90
C CYS A 170 9.54 -4.66 -29.54
N GLU A 171 10.68 -4.12 -29.08
CA GLU A 171 11.22 -4.43 -27.75
C GLU A 171 10.27 -4.01 -26.62
N LEU A 172 9.76 -2.77 -26.66
CA LEU A 172 8.85 -2.25 -25.64
C LEU A 172 7.57 -3.08 -25.56
N VAL A 173 6.96 -3.39 -26.71
CA VAL A 173 5.75 -4.21 -26.78
C VAL A 173 6.03 -5.66 -26.37
N HIS A 174 7.20 -6.21 -26.71
CA HIS A 174 7.55 -7.58 -26.37
C HIS A 174 7.70 -7.77 -24.86
N VAL A 175 8.40 -6.87 -24.17
CA VAL A 175 8.53 -6.92 -22.71
C VAL A 175 7.18 -6.71 -22.02
N LEU A 176 6.37 -5.76 -22.51
CA LEU A 176 5.06 -5.49 -21.91
C LEU A 176 4.00 -6.56 -22.22
N SER A 177 4.15 -7.35 -23.29
CA SER A 177 3.18 -8.40 -23.67
C SER A 177 3.55 -9.80 -23.15
N HIS A 178 4.77 -10.01 -22.63
CA HIS A 178 5.24 -11.33 -22.19
C HIS A 178 4.42 -11.92 -21.03
N PRO A 179 3.81 -13.11 -21.16
CA PRO A 179 2.98 -13.68 -20.09
C PRO A 179 3.79 -13.88 -18.81
N LEU A 180 3.19 -13.59 -17.66
CA LEU A 180 3.79 -13.87 -16.36
C LEU A 180 3.55 -15.35 -16.00
N PRO A 181 4.56 -16.08 -15.51
CA PRO A 181 4.32 -17.37 -14.88
C PRO A 181 3.55 -17.20 -13.57
N ASP A 182 2.62 -18.11 -13.27
CA ASP A 182 1.75 -18.06 -12.08
C ASP A 182 2.51 -18.28 -10.75
N THR A 183 3.76 -18.74 -10.81
CA THR A 183 4.64 -18.96 -9.67
C THR A 183 5.47 -17.71 -9.37
N ASN A 184 5.52 -17.32 -8.08
CA ASN A 184 6.37 -16.24 -7.54
C ASN A 184 7.86 -16.60 -7.60
N ASP A 185 8.35 -16.82 -8.82
CA ASP A 185 9.73 -17.17 -9.09
C ASP A 185 10.56 -15.92 -9.35
N TYR A 186 11.87 -16.05 -9.23
CA TYR A 186 12.86 -15.03 -9.63
C TYR A 186 12.59 -14.48 -11.05
N ILE A 187 12.02 -15.28 -11.95
CA ILE A 187 11.65 -14.89 -13.30
C ILE A 187 10.50 -13.87 -13.30
N HIS A 188 9.49 -14.06 -12.46
CA HIS A 188 8.36 -13.15 -12.30
C HIS A 188 8.82 -11.76 -11.83
N GLU A 189 9.68 -11.73 -10.81
CA GLU A 189 10.24 -10.47 -10.30
C GLU A 189 11.09 -9.74 -11.36
N ASN A 190 11.91 -10.46 -12.12
CA ASN A 190 12.71 -9.86 -13.19
C ASN A 190 11.84 -9.22 -14.27
N ILE A 191 10.76 -9.87 -14.70
CA ILE A 191 9.84 -9.31 -15.70
C ILE A 191 9.20 -8.03 -15.18
N ILE A 192 8.78 -8.02 -13.91
CA ILE A 192 8.19 -6.84 -13.26
C ILE A 192 9.20 -5.67 -13.20
N LEU A 193 10.47 -5.94 -12.89
CA LEU A 193 11.50 -4.89 -12.89
C LEU A 193 11.77 -4.34 -14.30
N CYS A 194 11.75 -5.22 -15.33
CA CYS A 194 11.90 -4.80 -16.72
C CYS A 194 10.72 -3.92 -17.18
N SER A 195 9.48 -4.31 -16.88
CA SER A 195 8.30 -3.51 -17.23
C SER A 195 8.27 -2.17 -16.48
N GLN A 196 8.74 -2.13 -15.22
CA GLN A 196 8.90 -0.88 -14.46
C GLN A 196 9.85 0.10 -15.16
N SER A 197 11.00 -0.39 -15.62
CA SER A 197 11.98 0.44 -16.34
C SER A 197 11.37 1.02 -17.62
N ILE A 198 10.48 0.27 -18.29
CA ILE A 198 9.74 0.76 -19.46
C ILE A 198 8.69 1.80 -19.07
N PHE A 199 7.96 1.63 -17.96
CA PHE A 199 7.00 2.63 -17.51
C PHE A 199 7.67 3.97 -17.17
N GLU A 200 8.86 3.96 -16.56
CA GLU A 200 9.64 5.18 -16.32
C GLU A 200 9.98 5.92 -17.63
N VAL A 201 10.31 5.17 -18.69
CA VAL A 201 10.52 5.74 -20.03
C VAL A 201 9.24 6.37 -20.57
N LEU A 202 8.11 5.66 -20.51
CA LEU A 202 6.83 6.18 -21.01
C LEU A 202 6.38 7.44 -20.24
N ASP A 203 6.53 7.44 -18.91
CA ASP A 203 6.25 8.59 -18.05
C ASP A 203 7.14 9.78 -18.42
N TYR A 204 8.43 9.55 -18.65
CA TYR A 204 9.36 10.60 -19.08
C TYR A 204 9.00 11.15 -20.46
N LEU A 205 8.72 10.28 -21.44
CA LEU A 205 8.32 10.70 -22.79
C LEU A 205 7.04 11.54 -22.77
N SER A 206 6.05 11.17 -21.95
CA SER A 206 4.80 11.92 -21.81
C SER A 206 5.02 13.29 -21.16
N ARG A 207 5.82 13.38 -20.08
CA ARG A 207 6.21 14.65 -19.44
C ARG A 207 6.99 15.55 -20.39
N TRP A 208 7.94 14.99 -21.14
CA TRP A 208 8.71 15.72 -22.14
C TRP A 208 7.82 16.26 -23.25
N LEU A 209 6.87 15.46 -23.75
CA LEU A 209 5.92 15.86 -24.77
C LEU A 209 5.00 17.00 -24.28
N GLN A 210 4.52 16.93 -23.04
CA GLN A 210 3.75 18.03 -22.42
C GLN A 210 4.59 19.30 -22.28
N GLY A 211 5.84 19.17 -21.82
CA GLY A 211 6.80 20.28 -21.73
C GLY A 211 7.05 20.94 -23.09
N LYS A 212 7.28 20.13 -24.13
CA LYS A 212 7.48 20.63 -25.50
C LYS A 212 6.22 21.27 -26.08
N LYS A 213 5.03 20.69 -25.88
CA LYS A 213 3.75 21.33 -26.27
C LYS A 213 3.56 22.69 -25.58
N LYS A 214 3.91 22.81 -24.29
CA LYS A 214 3.90 24.11 -23.58
C LYS A 214 4.90 25.11 -24.17
N GLN A 215 6.13 24.68 -24.47
CA GLN A 215 7.15 25.53 -25.11
C GLN A 215 6.68 26.03 -26.50
N ILE A 216 6.12 25.14 -27.31
CA ILE A 216 5.54 25.49 -28.63
C ILE A 216 4.42 26.52 -28.47
N ASN A 217 3.49 26.31 -27.53
CA ASN A 217 2.38 27.24 -27.30
C ASN A 217 2.85 28.60 -26.76
N SER A 218 3.84 28.62 -25.86
CA SER A 218 4.46 29.86 -25.38
C SER A 218 5.16 30.63 -26.51
N PHE A 219 5.91 29.92 -27.36
CA PHE A 219 6.59 30.52 -28.51
C PHE A 219 5.60 31.06 -29.55
N ARG A 220 4.42 30.44 -29.69
CA ARG A 220 3.31 30.94 -30.51
C ARG A 220 2.65 32.18 -29.90
N ASN A 221 2.46 32.23 -28.59
CA ASN A 221 1.75 33.32 -27.90
C ASN A 221 2.62 34.59 -27.68
N HIS A 222 3.95 34.49 -27.63
CA HIS A 222 4.86 35.64 -27.58
C HIS A 222 5.00 36.40 -28.92
N SER A 223 4.09 36.17 -29.87
CA SER A 223 4.03 36.85 -31.17
C SER A 223 3.34 38.21 -31.07
N TYR A 224 3.96 39.19 -30.40
CA TYR A 224 3.71 40.59 -30.77
C TYR A 224 4.41 40.90 -32.11
N PRO A 225 3.78 41.65 -33.03
CA PRO A 225 4.25 41.82 -34.40
C PRO A 225 5.46 42.77 -34.46
N SER A 226 6.64 42.30 -34.08
CA SER A 226 7.88 43.03 -34.36
C SER A 226 8.40 42.64 -35.74
N ASN A 227 8.03 43.48 -36.70
CA ASN A 227 8.53 43.61 -38.06
C ASN A 227 10.01 43.16 -38.24
N ARG A 228 10.25 42.06 -38.99
CA ARG A 228 11.52 41.73 -39.69
C ARG A 228 11.38 40.44 -40.49
N ASN A 229 11.04 40.57 -41.77
CA ASN A 229 10.80 39.49 -42.75
C ASN A 229 11.98 38.52 -43.03
N HIS A 230 13.13 38.67 -42.37
CA HIS A 230 14.26 37.73 -42.50
C HIS A 230 14.47 36.79 -41.30
N LYS A 231 13.82 36.99 -40.15
CA LYS A 231 13.85 36.06 -39.01
C LYS A 231 12.63 35.12 -38.95
N GLY A 232 11.70 35.25 -39.89
CA GLY A 232 10.51 34.40 -39.99
C GLY A 232 10.83 32.98 -40.46
N THR A 233 11.65 32.83 -41.50
CA THR A 233 11.98 31.53 -42.12
C THR A 233 12.72 30.59 -41.16
N THR A 234 13.71 31.11 -40.41
CA THR A 234 14.44 30.32 -39.40
C THR A 234 13.55 29.94 -38.20
N ARG A 235 12.57 30.80 -37.84
CA ARG A 235 11.62 30.51 -36.77
C ARG A 235 10.58 29.48 -37.17
N HIS A 236 10.07 29.55 -38.40
CA HIS A 236 9.19 28.51 -38.94
C HIS A 236 9.92 27.16 -39.02
N ALA A 237 11.16 27.12 -39.51
CA ALA A 237 11.96 25.89 -39.51
C ALA A 237 12.20 25.30 -38.10
N LEU A 238 12.44 26.15 -37.09
CA LEU A 238 12.59 25.70 -35.70
C LEU A 238 11.27 25.20 -35.11
N LEU A 239 10.15 25.86 -35.40
CA LEU A 239 8.82 25.39 -35.00
C LEU A 239 8.45 24.07 -35.69
N ASP A 240 8.75 23.96 -36.98
CA ASP A 240 8.49 22.75 -37.77
C ASP A 240 9.31 21.57 -37.26
N THR A 241 10.58 21.79 -36.90
CA THR A 241 11.42 20.75 -36.25
C THR A 241 10.86 20.35 -34.89
N TRP A 242 10.45 21.30 -34.03
CA TRP A 242 9.86 20.98 -32.73
C TRP A 242 8.52 20.24 -32.86
N HIS A 243 7.69 20.62 -33.83
CA HIS A 243 6.45 19.91 -34.16
C HIS A 243 6.73 18.50 -34.66
N TRP A 244 7.73 18.32 -35.52
CA TRP A 244 8.12 17.00 -35.99
C TRP A 244 8.65 16.12 -34.86
N GLN A 245 9.48 16.66 -33.97
CA GLN A 245 9.98 15.95 -32.79
C GLN A 245 8.83 15.54 -31.85
N ALA A 246 7.90 16.45 -31.57
CA ALA A 246 6.73 16.16 -30.75
C ALA A 246 5.82 15.10 -31.39
N LYS A 247 5.60 15.18 -32.71
CA LYS A 247 4.81 14.22 -33.47
C LYS A 247 5.48 12.84 -33.50
N ALA A 248 6.80 12.76 -33.62
CA ALA A 248 7.54 11.50 -33.58
C ALA A 248 7.35 10.77 -32.24
N VAL A 249 7.39 11.50 -31.12
CA VAL A 249 7.13 10.94 -29.78
C VAL A 249 5.65 10.57 -29.61
N GLU A 250 4.73 11.38 -30.11
CA GLU A 250 3.29 11.08 -30.07
C GLU A 250 2.95 9.81 -30.86
N ILE A 251 3.55 9.62 -32.04
CA ILE A 251 3.41 8.40 -32.84
C ILE A 251 3.88 7.19 -32.04
N LEU A 252 5.06 7.27 -31.40
CA LEU A 252 5.57 6.16 -30.59
C LEU A 252 4.63 5.83 -29.42
N LEU A 253 4.18 6.83 -28.67
CA LEU A 253 3.25 6.62 -27.55
C LEU A 253 1.91 6.02 -28.01
N SER A 254 1.39 6.47 -29.17
CA SER A 254 0.16 5.92 -29.75
C SER A 254 0.32 4.51 -30.33
N SER A 255 1.55 4.12 -30.68
CA SER A 255 1.84 2.81 -31.28
C SER A 255 1.80 1.65 -30.28
N ILE A 256 1.83 1.94 -28.98
CA ILE A 256 1.75 0.94 -27.92
C ILE A 256 0.28 0.81 -27.50
N PRO A 257 -0.33 -0.39 -27.61
CA PRO A 257 -1.73 -0.57 -27.25
C PRO A 257 -1.98 -0.25 -25.77
N PRO A 258 -2.98 0.60 -25.44
CA PRO A 258 -3.34 0.91 -24.06
C PRO A 258 -3.74 -0.32 -23.24
N GLU A 259 -4.30 -1.34 -23.90
CA GLU A 259 -4.65 -2.63 -23.27
C GLU A 259 -3.45 -3.38 -22.72
N VAL A 260 -2.32 -3.34 -23.42
CA VAL A 260 -1.08 -4.02 -23.01
C VAL A 260 -0.46 -3.26 -21.83
N ILE A 261 -0.44 -1.92 -21.91
CA ILE A 261 0.04 -1.04 -20.83
C ILE A 261 -0.80 -1.26 -19.56
N SER A 262 -2.13 -1.20 -19.68
CA SER A 262 -3.01 -1.32 -18.51
C SER A 262 -2.95 -2.71 -17.89
N LYS A 263 -2.90 -3.79 -18.70
CA LYS A 263 -2.75 -5.17 -18.20
C LYS A 263 -1.48 -5.30 -17.37
N ARG A 264 -0.35 -4.86 -17.95
CA ARG A 264 0.95 -4.94 -17.29
C ARG A 264 1.02 -4.05 -16.05
N ALA A 265 0.44 -2.85 -16.09
CA ALA A 265 0.44 -1.94 -14.97
C ALA A 265 -0.34 -2.50 -13.77
N VAL A 266 -1.46 -3.18 -14.02
CA VAL A 266 -2.23 -3.90 -13.01
C VAL A 266 -1.41 -5.05 -12.39
N GLU A 267 -0.72 -5.83 -13.21
CA GLU A 267 0.18 -6.90 -12.74
C GLU A 267 1.35 -6.34 -11.89
N CYS A 268 1.87 -5.16 -12.25
CA CYS A 268 2.94 -4.46 -11.52
C CYS A 268 2.47 -3.71 -10.26
N LYS A 269 1.20 -3.86 -9.87
CA LYS A 269 0.53 -3.15 -8.76
C LYS A 269 0.57 -1.61 -8.90
N SER A 270 0.66 -1.10 -10.12
CA SER A 270 0.67 0.32 -10.43
C SER A 270 -0.70 0.76 -10.96
N PHE A 271 -1.73 0.67 -10.10
CA PHE A 271 -3.13 0.85 -10.50
C PHE A 271 -3.45 2.26 -11.03
N SER A 272 -2.80 3.30 -10.49
CA SER A 272 -2.98 4.69 -10.97
C SER A 272 -2.56 4.87 -12.43
N ARG A 273 -1.43 4.27 -12.84
CA ARG A 273 -1.00 4.24 -14.24
C ARG A 273 -1.98 3.46 -15.11
N ALA A 274 -2.46 2.32 -14.62
CA ALA A 274 -3.44 1.52 -15.34
C ALA A 274 -4.73 2.31 -15.61
N LEU A 275 -5.27 2.97 -14.58
CA LEU A 275 -6.44 3.84 -14.69
C LEU A 275 -6.21 4.99 -15.68
N PHE A 276 -5.08 5.69 -15.56
CA PHE A 276 -4.77 6.82 -16.44
C PHE A 276 -4.82 6.44 -17.93
N HIS A 277 -4.14 5.35 -18.30
CA HIS A 277 -4.12 4.89 -19.68
C HIS A 277 -5.47 4.32 -20.14
N TRP A 278 -6.18 3.64 -19.24
CA TRP A 278 -7.47 3.04 -19.57
C TRP A 278 -8.59 4.07 -19.75
N GLU A 279 -8.66 5.07 -18.86
CA GLU A 279 -9.59 6.19 -19.01
C GLU A 279 -9.29 7.00 -20.27
N GLN A 280 -8.01 7.25 -20.57
CA GLN A 280 -7.62 7.94 -21.80
C GLN A 280 -8.09 7.16 -23.03
N TYR A 281 -7.95 5.84 -23.02
CA TYR A 281 -8.45 4.98 -24.09
C TYR A 281 -9.96 5.07 -24.25
N ILE A 282 -10.72 5.00 -23.16
CA ILE A 282 -12.19 5.16 -23.18
C ILE A 282 -12.59 6.53 -23.73
N ARG A 283 -11.90 7.61 -23.32
CA ARG A 283 -12.17 8.98 -23.81
C ARG A 283 -11.88 9.09 -25.32
N GLN A 284 -10.75 8.57 -25.78
CA GLN A 284 -10.39 8.56 -27.20
C GLN A 284 -11.39 7.77 -28.04
N TRP A 285 -11.81 6.61 -27.54
CA TRP A 285 -12.80 5.77 -28.19
C TRP A 285 -14.16 6.48 -28.32
N LYS A 286 -14.64 7.12 -27.24
CA LYS A 286 -15.88 7.94 -27.25
C LYS A 286 -15.81 9.11 -28.24
N THR A 287 -14.66 9.78 -28.36
CA THR A 287 -14.50 10.85 -29.35
C THR A 287 -14.50 10.36 -30.79
N GLN A 288 -14.04 9.12 -31.05
CA GLN A 288 -14.01 8.54 -32.39
C GLN A 288 -15.35 7.92 -32.80
N HIS A 289 -16.11 7.38 -31.86
CA HIS A 289 -17.40 6.73 -32.10
C HIS A 289 -18.52 7.58 -31.47
N SER A 290 -19.12 8.47 -32.26
CA SER A 290 -20.20 9.36 -31.82
C SER A 290 -21.55 8.67 -31.62
N GLU A 291 -21.69 7.37 -31.91
CA GLU A 291 -22.90 6.59 -31.63
C GLU A 291 -22.66 5.55 -30.51
N PRO A 292 -23.64 5.34 -29.61
CA PRO A 292 -23.50 4.43 -28.48
C PRO A 292 -23.74 2.99 -28.95
N ALA A 293 -22.71 2.34 -29.47
CA ALA A 293 -22.69 0.88 -29.55
C ALA A 293 -22.48 0.31 -28.13
N GLY A 294 -23.55 0.27 -27.33
CA GLY A 294 -23.52 -0.12 -25.91
C GLY A 294 -22.80 -1.45 -25.62
N ALA A 295 -22.79 -2.37 -26.59
CA ALA A 295 -22.18 -3.69 -26.47
C ALA A 295 -20.63 -3.70 -26.43
N ILE A 296 -19.95 -2.68 -26.97
CA ILE A 296 -18.47 -2.64 -27.00
C ILE A 296 -17.91 -1.84 -25.81
N VAL A 297 -18.72 -0.95 -25.22
CA VAL A 297 -18.28 -0.12 -24.08
C VAL A 297 -18.38 -0.88 -22.76
N GLU A 298 -19.30 -1.84 -22.66
CA GLU A 298 -19.49 -2.70 -21.48
C GLU A 298 -18.23 -3.45 -21.03
N PRO A 299 -17.47 -4.17 -21.89
CA PRO A 299 -16.23 -4.83 -21.48
C PRO A 299 -15.13 -3.83 -21.09
N LEU A 300 -15.15 -2.60 -21.64
CA LEU A 300 -14.20 -1.55 -21.26
C LEU A 300 -14.46 -1.05 -19.83
N TYR A 301 -15.73 -0.88 -19.46
CA TYR A 301 -16.11 -0.50 -18.11
C TYR A 301 -15.95 -1.66 -17.11
N GLN A 302 -16.19 -2.91 -17.52
CA GLN A 302 -15.92 -4.07 -16.68
C GLN A 302 -14.44 -4.09 -16.26
N ARG A 303 -13.54 -3.93 -17.23
CA ARG A 303 -12.10 -3.86 -16.93
C ARG A 303 -11.74 -2.65 -16.07
N LEU A 304 -12.45 -1.53 -16.21
CA LEU A 304 -12.27 -0.37 -15.34
C LEU A 304 -12.71 -0.69 -13.89
N GLN A 305 -13.86 -1.36 -13.70
CA GLN A 305 -14.32 -1.86 -12.41
C GLN A 305 -13.32 -2.83 -11.77
N ASP A 306 -12.70 -3.71 -12.57
CA ASP A 306 -11.65 -4.63 -12.11
C ASP A 306 -10.38 -3.90 -11.63
N ILE A 307 -10.08 -2.73 -12.18
CA ILE A 307 -8.95 -1.91 -11.72
C ILE A 307 -9.32 -1.19 -10.42
N TYR A 308 -10.51 -0.59 -10.34
CA TYR A 308 -10.99 0.09 -9.12
C TYR A 308 -11.19 -0.87 -7.95
N SER A 309 -11.64 -2.10 -8.20
CA SER A 309 -11.75 -3.13 -7.16
C SER A 309 -10.40 -3.51 -6.55
N ARG A 310 -9.29 -3.33 -7.27
CA ARG A 310 -7.93 -3.55 -6.74
C ARG A 310 -7.35 -2.34 -6.00
N ILE A 311 -7.96 -1.17 -6.14
CA ILE A 311 -7.57 0.07 -5.44
C ILE A 311 -8.33 0.18 -4.09
N ASP A 312 -9.40 -0.59 -3.92
CA ASP A 312 -10.33 -0.51 -2.79
C ASP A 312 -11.03 0.86 -2.66
N GLU A 313 -11.41 1.46 -3.80
CA GLU A 313 -12.19 2.71 -3.84
C GLU A 313 -13.68 2.41 -4.18
N PRO A 314 -14.56 2.26 -3.17
CA PRO A 314 -15.96 1.90 -3.39
C PRO A 314 -16.73 2.96 -4.18
N ASP A 315 -16.45 4.23 -3.92
CA ASP A 315 -17.11 5.37 -4.57
C ASP A 315 -16.88 5.38 -6.09
N GLY A 316 -15.68 5.01 -6.54
CA GLY A 316 -15.35 4.91 -7.96
C GLY A 316 -16.14 3.82 -8.68
N ILE A 317 -16.38 2.70 -8.00
CA ILE A 317 -17.12 1.55 -8.54
C ILE A 317 -18.61 1.89 -8.66
N GLU A 318 -19.18 2.54 -7.64
CA GLU A 318 -20.56 3.04 -7.66
C GLU A 318 -20.74 4.09 -8.78
N GLY A 319 -19.76 4.99 -8.95
CA GLY A 319 -19.75 5.95 -10.04
C GLY A 319 -19.76 5.29 -11.42
N ILE A 320 -18.93 4.27 -11.65
CA ILE A 320 -18.89 3.54 -12.94
C ILE A 320 -20.18 2.75 -13.16
N SER A 321 -20.70 2.12 -12.12
CA SER A 321 -21.95 1.38 -12.15
C SER A 321 -23.12 2.24 -12.64
N SER A 322 -23.18 3.50 -12.20
CA SER A 322 -24.22 4.45 -12.65
C SER A 322 -24.23 4.71 -14.17
N HIS A 323 -23.12 4.44 -14.86
CA HIS A 323 -22.99 4.57 -16.31
C HIS A 323 -23.35 3.30 -17.09
N LEU A 324 -23.56 2.17 -16.40
CA LEU A 324 -23.96 0.90 -17.01
C LEU A 324 -25.50 0.79 -16.98
N HIS A 325 -26.12 0.64 -18.14
CA HIS A 325 -27.59 0.54 -18.25
C HIS A 325 -28.15 -0.80 -17.77
N VAL A 326 -27.35 -1.86 -17.80
CA VAL A 326 -27.67 -3.20 -17.28
C VAL A 326 -26.45 -3.69 -16.53
N LEU A 327 -26.59 -3.90 -15.22
CA LEU A 327 -25.52 -4.50 -14.42
C LEU A 327 -25.63 -6.01 -14.54
N ASN A 328 -24.52 -6.65 -14.89
CA ASN A 328 -24.39 -8.09 -14.73
C ASN A 328 -24.50 -8.43 -13.23
N ILE A 329 -25.02 -9.61 -12.91
CA ILE A 329 -25.19 -10.08 -11.54
C ILE A 329 -23.83 -10.09 -10.81
N ASP A 330 -22.76 -10.48 -11.50
CA ASP A 330 -21.39 -10.45 -10.94
C ASP A 330 -20.94 -9.03 -10.55
N GLN A 331 -21.37 -8.00 -11.29
CA GLN A 331 -21.05 -6.60 -11.01
C GLN A 331 -21.82 -6.09 -9.80
N GLN A 332 -23.10 -6.46 -9.67
CA GLN A 332 -23.89 -6.15 -8.46
C GLN A 332 -23.25 -6.76 -7.22
N VAL A 333 -22.78 -8.01 -7.31
CA VAL A 333 -22.09 -8.69 -6.21
C VAL A 333 -20.79 -7.97 -5.84
N LEU A 334 -20.03 -7.53 -6.84
CA LEU A 334 -18.83 -6.73 -6.64
C LEU A 334 -19.14 -5.41 -5.90
N GLU A 335 -20.22 -4.72 -6.27
CA GLU A 335 -20.67 -3.51 -5.55
C GLU A 335 -21.07 -3.80 -4.11
N HIS A 336 -21.84 -4.87 -3.88
CA HIS A 336 -22.23 -5.27 -2.52
C HIS A 336 -21.01 -5.62 -1.66
N ARG A 337 -20.01 -6.27 -2.25
CA ARG A 337 -18.73 -6.59 -1.60
C ARG A 337 -17.99 -5.32 -1.19
N ASN A 338 -17.81 -4.39 -2.12
CA ASN A 338 -17.05 -3.16 -1.87
C ASN A 338 -17.79 -2.17 -0.96
N ALA A 339 -19.13 -2.19 -0.97
CA ALA A 339 -19.96 -1.45 -0.02
C ALA A 339 -20.00 -2.07 1.39
N GLY A 340 -19.32 -3.20 1.63
CA GLY A 340 -19.31 -3.88 2.93
C GLY A 340 -20.61 -4.61 3.29
N ARG A 341 -21.49 -4.85 2.30
CA ARG A 341 -22.74 -5.61 2.47
C ARG A 341 -22.47 -7.11 2.30
N TRP A 342 -21.70 -7.67 3.23
CA TRP A 342 -21.23 -9.06 3.16
C TRP A 342 -22.36 -10.09 3.14
N ALA A 343 -23.46 -9.87 3.88
CA ALA A 343 -24.56 -10.83 3.96
C ALA A 343 -25.27 -11.07 2.61
N THR A 344 -25.45 -10.02 1.80
CA THR A 344 -26.06 -10.15 0.47
C THR A 344 -25.11 -10.86 -0.49
N ALA A 345 -23.82 -10.51 -0.48
CA ALA A 345 -22.81 -11.17 -1.29
C ALA A 345 -22.67 -12.66 -0.93
N GLN A 346 -22.71 -13.01 0.36
CA GLN A 346 -22.68 -14.40 0.83
C GLN A 346 -23.83 -15.23 0.26
N SER A 347 -25.06 -14.76 0.43
CA SER A 347 -26.25 -15.48 -0.07
C SER A 347 -26.20 -15.75 -1.57
N TRP A 348 -25.58 -14.83 -2.32
CA TRP A 348 -25.42 -14.98 -3.75
C TRP A 348 -24.36 -16.01 -4.11
N TYR A 349 -23.17 -15.95 -3.49
CA TYR A 349 -22.13 -16.95 -3.74
C TYR A 349 -22.58 -18.35 -3.32
N GLU A 350 -23.37 -18.47 -2.25
CA GLU A 350 -23.99 -19.75 -1.86
C GLU A 350 -24.92 -20.27 -2.97
N MET A 351 -25.80 -19.42 -3.50
CA MET A 351 -26.68 -19.76 -4.63
C MET A 351 -25.89 -20.11 -5.90
N GLN A 352 -24.79 -19.41 -6.19
CA GLN A 352 -23.94 -19.70 -7.34
C GLN A 352 -23.27 -21.07 -7.18
N LEU A 353 -22.83 -21.41 -5.97
CA LEU A 353 -22.18 -22.68 -5.67
C LEU A 353 -23.16 -23.86 -5.60
N GLU A 354 -24.44 -23.62 -5.32
CA GLU A 354 -25.50 -24.63 -5.48
C GLU A 354 -25.68 -25.01 -6.96
N LYS A 355 -25.57 -24.03 -7.87
CA LYS A 355 -25.65 -24.26 -9.32
C LYS A 355 -24.36 -24.85 -9.88
N GLU A 356 -23.22 -24.32 -9.45
CA GLU A 356 -21.88 -24.67 -9.93
C GLU A 356 -20.95 -25.01 -8.74
N PRO A 357 -20.99 -26.25 -8.23
CA PRO A 357 -20.21 -26.63 -7.05
C PRO A 357 -18.69 -26.56 -7.25
N ASN A 358 -18.23 -26.73 -8.50
CA ASN A 358 -16.81 -26.80 -8.86
C ASN A 358 -16.19 -25.43 -9.20
N ASN A 359 -16.94 -24.33 -9.11
CA ASN A 359 -16.41 -23.00 -9.43
C ASN A 359 -15.43 -22.51 -8.35
N SER A 360 -14.13 -22.53 -8.64
CA SER A 360 -13.09 -22.18 -7.68
C SER A 360 -13.04 -20.69 -7.31
N GLU A 361 -13.44 -19.79 -8.22
CA GLU A 361 -13.44 -18.34 -7.98
C GLU A 361 -14.61 -17.92 -7.09
N ALA A 362 -15.77 -18.56 -7.27
CA ALA A 362 -16.93 -18.39 -6.40
C ALA A 362 -16.64 -18.91 -4.98
N GLN A 363 -15.97 -20.06 -4.83
CA GLN A 363 -15.53 -20.56 -3.51
C GLN A 363 -14.55 -19.58 -2.84
N TRP A 364 -13.58 -19.05 -3.59
CA TRP A 364 -12.61 -18.09 -3.06
C TRP A 364 -13.28 -16.80 -2.59
N SER A 365 -14.21 -16.29 -3.39
CA SER A 365 -14.94 -15.06 -3.08
C SER A 365 -15.87 -15.25 -1.88
N LEU A 366 -16.53 -16.41 -1.76
CA LEU A 366 -17.32 -16.76 -0.57
C LEU A 366 -16.46 -16.81 0.69
N LEU A 367 -15.32 -17.50 0.65
CA LEU A 367 -14.40 -17.59 1.80
C LEU A 367 -13.85 -16.21 2.19
N THR A 368 -13.58 -15.36 1.21
CA THR A 368 -13.20 -13.96 1.46
C THR A 368 -14.33 -13.20 2.16
N CYS A 369 -15.58 -13.33 1.69
CA CYS A 369 -16.74 -12.71 2.34
C CYS A 369 -16.97 -13.24 3.75
N LEU A 370 -16.77 -14.54 3.99
CA LEU A 370 -16.86 -15.13 5.33
C LEU A 370 -15.76 -14.59 6.25
N LYS A 371 -14.53 -14.44 5.75
CA LYS A 371 -13.40 -13.86 6.47
C LYS A 371 -13.70 -12.42 6.87
N GLU A 372 -14.09 -11.58 5.92
CA GLU A 372 -14.43 -10.16 6.18
C GLU A 372 -15.65 -10.01 7.10
N SER A 373 -16.61 -10.95 7.06
CA SER A 373 -17.73 -10.97 8.01
C SER A 373 -17.38 -11.50 9.41
N GLY A 374 -16.18 -12.07 9.59
CA GLY A 374 -15.73 -12.67 10.84
C GLY A 374 -16.34 -14.03 11.18
N GLN A 375 -16.96 -14.73 10.22
CA GLN A 375 -17.59 -16.05 10.41
C GLN A 375 -16.58 -17.19 10.25
N GLN A 376 -15.70 -17.35 11.23
CA GLN A 376 -14.61 -18.34 11.17
C GLN A 376 -15.10 -19.80 11.22
N ASP A 377 -16.15 -20.08 11.98
CA ASP A 377 -16.72 -21.44 12.08
C ASP A 377 -17.28 -21.93 10.74
N ALA A 378 -17.91 -21.04 9.97
CA ALA A 378 -18.43 -21.34 8.63
C ALA A 378 -17.31 -21.62 7.61
N ILE A 379 -16.15 -20.96 7.75
CA ILE A 379 -14.97 -21.25 6.93
C ILE A 379 -14.49 -22.68 7.19
N LEU A 380 -14.43 -23.10 8.45
CA LEU A 380 -13.97 -24.44 8.82
C LEU A 380 -14.91 -25.54 8.31
N THR A 381 -16.22 -25.38 8.48
CA THR A 381 -17.20 -26.37 7.98
C THR A 381 -17.16 -26.47 6.45
N ARG A 382 -17.02 -25.34 5.75
CA ARG A 382 -16.88 -25.33 4.29
C ARG A 382 -15.57 -25.98 3.85
N PHE A 383 -14.47 -25.70 4.54
CA PHE A 383 -13.17 -26.31 4.22
C PHE A 383 -13.19 -27.83 4.43
N GLU A 384 -13.91 -28.34 5.43
CA GLU A 384 -14.09 -29.79 5.62
C GLU A 384 -14.83 -30.46 4.46
N ILE A 385 -15.81 -29.78 3.87
CA ILE A 385 -16.50 -30.26 2.66
C ILE A 385 -15.53 -30.24 1.46
N LEU A 386 -14.73 -29.18 1.33
CA LEU A 386 -13.77 -29.02 0.24
C LEU A 386 -12.52 -29.91 0.38
N LYS A 387 -12.21 -30.39 1.59
CA LYS A 387 -11.08 -31.30 1.87
C LYS A 387 -11.16 -32.60 1.06
N ALA A 388 -12.37 -33.00 0.65
CA ALA A 388 -12.57 -34.14 -0.23
C ALA A 388 -12.07 -33.91 -1.68
N ASN A 389 -11.79 -32.66 -2.07
CA ASN A 389 -11.38 -32.26 -3.42
C ASN A 389 -9.90 -31.81 -3.46
N ASP A 390 -9.22 -32.05 -4.60
CA ASP A 390 -7.82 -31.67 -4.84
C ASP A 390 -7.53 -30.15 -4.80
N LEU A 391 -8.58 -29.30 -4.75
CA LEU A 391 -8.50 -27.84 -4.68
C LEU A 391 -8.16 -27.29 -3.28
N SER A 392 -7.97 -28.15 -2.29
CA SER A 392 -7.72 -27.79 -0.88
C SER A 392 -6.52 -26.84 -0.66
N ARG A 393 -5.51 -26.86 -1.53
CA ARG A 393 -4.28 -26.04 -1.38
C ARG A 393 -4.54 -24.54 -1.40
N LYS A 394 -5.37 -24.05 -2.32
CA LYS A 394 -5.66 -22.61 -2.47
C LYS A 394 -6.47 -22.05 -1.31
N PHE A 395 -7.21 -22.91 -0.59
CA PHE A 395 -8.11 -22.51 0.48
C PHE A 395 -7.57 -22.76 1.88
N LEU A 396 -6.51 -23.58 2.00
CA LEU A 396 -5.83 -23.87 3.26
C LEU A 396 -5.45 -22.62 4.06
N PRO A 397 -4.91 -21.53 3.48
CA PRO A 397 -4.56 -20.32 4.22
C PRO A 397 -5.73 -19.72 5.01
N PHE A 398 -6.96 -19.80 4.47
CA PHE A 398 -8.17 -19.35 5.14
C PHE A 398 -8.55 -20.28 6.30
N ALA A 399 -8.41 -21.59 6.10
CA ALA A 399 -8.71 -22.57 7.14
C ALA A 399 -7.71 -22.49 8.31
N VAL A 400 -6.42 -22.38 8.01
CA VAL A 400 -5.38 -22.21 9.03
C VAL A 400 -5.64 -20.91 9.81
N GLU A 401 -5.98 -19.81 9.13
CA GLU A 401 -6.37 -18.55 9.78
C GLU A 401 -7.58 -18.73 10.72
N ALA A 402 -8.64 -19.37 10.24
CA ALA A 402 -9.83 -19.64 11.03
C ALA A 402 -9.54 -20.53 12.25
N THR A 403 -8.68 -21.55 12.12
CA THR A 403 -8.37 -22.47 13.24
C THR A 403 -7.64 -21.80 14.40
N TRP A 404 -6.68 -20.91 14.17
CA TRP A 404 -6.02 -20.22 15.29
C TRP A 404 -6.91 -19.14 15.91
N ILE A 405 -7.78 -18.47 15.13
CA ILE A 405 -8.72 -17.46 15.66
C ILE A 405 -9.77 -18.12 16.56
N THR A 406 -10.26 -19.30 16.16
CA THR A 406 -11.23 -20.11 16.93
C THR A 406 -10.57 -20.94 18.03
N SER A 407 -9.23 -20.95 18.09
CA SER A 407 -8.43 -21.70 19.06
C SER A 407 -8.63 -23.22 18.97
N ASN A 408 -8.99 -23.72 17.78
CA ASN A 408 -9.14 -25.15 17.51
C ASN A 408 -7.82 -25.75 17.05
N TRP A 409 -6.92 -25.96 18.02
CA TRP A 409 -5.56 -26.44 17.77
C TRP A 409 -5.50 -27.89 17.25
N GLY A 410 -6.51 -28.72 17.52
CA GLY A 410 -6.55 -30.10 17.03
C GLY A 410 -6.70 -30.16 15.51
N LYS A 411 -7.65 -29.40 14.94
CA LYS A 411 -7.82 -29.31 13.49
C LYS A 411 -6.62 -28.65 12.80
N LEU A 412 -5.96 -27.68 13.46
CA LEU A 412 -4.74 -27.07 12.96
C LEU A 412 -3.63 -28.11 12.74
N ASP A 413 -3.42 -29.01 13.71
CA ASP A 413 -2.42 -30.08 13.59
C ASP A 413 -2.73 -31.01 12.41
N GLU A 414 -3.99 -31.42 12.26
CA GLU A 414 -4.44 -32.27 11.14
C GLU A 414 -4.20 -31.59 9.79
N TYR A 415 -4.56 -30.31 9.66
CA TYR A 415 -4.36 -29.58 8.41
C TYR A 415 -2.87 -29.41 8.12
N LEU A 416 -2.04 -29.03 9.09
CA LEU A 416 -0.61 -28.84 8.87
C LEU A 416 0.13 -30.16 8.57
N GLN A 417 -0.25 -31.28 9.19
CA GLN A 417 0.34 -32.59 8.91
C GLN A 417 0.06 -33.09 7.49
N GLN A 418 -1.12 -32.79 6.95
CA GLN A 418 -1.51 -33.18 5.59
C GLN A 418 -0.75 -32.42 4.50
N PHE A 419 -0.25 -31.20 4.81
CA PHE A 419 0.38 -30.32 3.83
C PHE A 419 1.86 -30.03 4.09
N SER A 420 2.46 -30.58 5.16
CA SER A 420 3.90 -30.49 5.45
C SER A 420 4.81 -31.08 4.34
N GLN A 421 4.24 -31.88 3.45
CA GLN A 421 4.94 -32.52 2.33
C GLN A 421 5.03 -31.67 1.06
N LEU A 422 4.36 -30.51 1.00
CA LEU A 422 4.12 -29.74 -0.24
C LEU A 422 4.61 -28.28 -0.15
N GLY A 423 5.89 -28.09 0.19
CA GLY A 423 6.60 -26.82 -0.01
C GLY A 423 6.15 -25.63 0.87
N ARG A 424 7.01 -24.60 0.93
CA ARG A 424 6.73 -23.35 1.64
C ARG A 424 5.79 -22.48 0.80
N GLY A 425 4.54 -22.39 1.22
CA GLY A 425 3.47 -21.89 0.35
C GLY A 425 3.01 -20.47 0.62
N GLU A 426 2.66 -20.12 1.86
CA GLU A 426 2.00 -18.83 2.17
C GLU A 426 2.21 -18.38 3.63
N PHE A 427 2.16 -17.07 3.85
CA PHE A 427 2.41 -16.41 5.14
C PHE A 427 1.57 -17.00 6.30
N ASN A 428 0.28 -17.21 6.07
CA ASN A 428 -0.62 -17.75 7.08
C ASN A 428 -0.24 -19.18 7.47
N ILE A 429 0.15 -20.03 6.52
CA ILE A 429 0.52 -21.43 6.80
C ILE A 429 1.79 -21.47 7.67
N GLU A 430 2.79 -20.66 7.34
CA GLU A 430 4.04 -20.58 8.10
C GLU A 430 3.82 -20.02 9.52
N ILE A 431 2.91 -19.06 9.71
CA ILE A 431 2.48 -18.62 11.06
C ILE A 431 1.82 -19.78 11.81
N GLY A 432 0.96 -20.56 11.14
CA GLY A 432 0.33 -21.74 11.73
C GLY A 432 1.37 -22.75 12.22
N LEU A 433 2.42 -23.02 11.43
CA LEU A 433 3.55 -23.86 11.82
C LEU A 433 4.31 -23.28 13.02
N ALA A 434 4.57 -21.96 13.03
CA ALA A 434 5.22 -21.30 14.16
C ALA A 434 4.39 -21.44 15.45
N LEU A 435 3.09 -21.16 15.41
CA LEU A 435 2.19 -21.31 16.56
C LEU A 435 2.13 -22.77 17.05
N ASN A 436 2.16 -23.73 16.13
CA ASN A 436 2.19 -25.14 16.49
C ASN A 436 3.51 -25.55 17.18
N ALA A 437 4.65 -25.13 16.65
CA ALA A 437 5.96 -25.34 17.28
C ALA A 437 6.01 -24.71 18.69
N PHE A 438 5.44 -23.51 18.85
CA PHE A 438 5.34 -22.84 20.14
C PHE A 438 4.46 -23.61 21.14
N ARG A 439 3.35 -24.20 20.69
CA ARG A 439 2.47 -25.06 21.51
C ARG A 439 3.21 -26.31 21.98
N HIS A 440 3.98 -26.97 21.10
CA HIS A 440 4.79 -28.13 21.44
C HIS A 440 6.10 -27.81 22.19
N ARG A 441 6.32 -26.55 22.58
CA ARG A 441 7.50 -26.04 23.30
C ARG A 441 8.82 -26.19 22.52
N LYS A 442 8.76 -26.24 21.19
CA LYS A 442 9.90 -26.25 20.30
C LYS A 442 10.28 -24.83 19.89
N TYR A 443 10.97 -24.12 20.79
CA TYR A 443 11.23 -22.69 20.60
C TYR A 443 12.23 -22.39 19.47
N THR A 444 13.18 -23.29 19.18
CA THR A 444 14.15 -23.11 18.09
C THR A 444 13.46 -23.10 16.73
N GLU A 445 12.62 -24.10 16.46
CA GLU A 445 11.80 -24.18 15.24
C GLU A 445 10.88 -22.94 15.10
N PHE A 446 10.29 -22.47 16.20
CA PHE A 446 9.49 -21.25 16.22
C PHE A 446 10.27 -20.01 15.76
N TRP A 447 11.47 -19.79 16.28
CA TRP A 447 12.30 -18.64 15.90
C TRP A 447 12.77 -18.72 14.45
N GLU A 448 13.16 -19.91 13.98
CA GLU A 448 13.54 -20.15 12.59
C GLU A 448 12.38 -19.84 11.63
N HIS A 449 11.15 -20.25 11.97
CA HIS A 449 9.96 -19.93 11.17
C HIS A 449 9.68 -18.42 11.13
N ILE A 450 9.77 -17.71 12.26
CA ILE A 450 9.57 -16.25 12.29
C ILE A 450 10.64 -15.50 11.49
N GLU A 451 11.90 -15.91 11.58
CA GLU A 451 12.98 -15.29 10.82
C GLU A 451 12.84 -15.54 9.31
N ALA A 452 12.52 -16.78 8.92
CA ALA A 452 12.23 -17.12 7.53
C ALA A 452 11.05 -16.30 6.97
N LEU A 453 9.97 -16.16 7.75
CA LEU A 453 8.82 -15.32 7.42
C LEU A 453 9.21 -13.86 7.23
N ARG A 454 10.00 -13.29 8.15
CA ARG A 454 10.49 -11.92 8.07
C ARG A 454 11.33 -11.70 6.80
N LEU A 455 12.20 -12.65 6.46
CA LEU A 455 12.99 -12.60 5.22
C LEU A 455 12.12 -12.69 3.96
N SER A 456 11.09 -13.54 3.97
CA SER A 456 10.14 -13.66 2.86
C SER A 456 9.37 -12.34 2.63
N VAL A 457 8.84 -11.74 3.70
CA VAL A 457 8.15 -10.45 3.63
C VAL A 457 9.11 -9.34 3.20
N ALA A 458 10.34 -9.33 3.70
CA ALA A 458 11.35 -8.36 3.29
C ALA A 458 11.72 -8.46 1.80
N LYS A 459 11.79 -9.68 1.24
CA LYS A 459 11.99 -9.87 -0.20
C LYS A 459 10.85 -9.33 -1.05
N SER A 460 9.61 -9.39 -0.55
CA SER A 460 8.45 -8.83 -1.24
C SER A 460 8.44 -7.29 -1.30
N LEU A 461 9.24 -6.62 -0.46
CA LEU A 461 9.37 -5.16 -0.44
C LEU A 461 10.26 -4.67 -1.60
N THR A 462 9.67 -4.57 -2.78
CA THR A 462 10.30 -3.96 -3.97
C THR A 462 10.16 -2.44 -3.96
N ALA A 463 10.94 -1.73 -4.78
CA ALA A 463 10.89 -0.26 -4.88
C ALA A 463 9.45 0.26 -5.09
N ASN A 464 8.64 -0.41 -5.92
CA ASN A 464 7.23 -0.07 -6.16
C ASN A 464 6.34 -0.26 -4.92
N SER A 465 6.55 -1.31 -4.14
CA SER A 465 5.78 -1.52 -2.91
C SER A 465 6.01 -0.38 -1.91
N VAL A 466 7.22 0.21 -1.91
CA VAL A 466 7.64 1.29 -1.00
C VAL A 466 7.21 2.68 -1.49
N VAL A 467 6.78 2.84 -2.75
CA VAL A 467 6.37 4.16 -3.30
C VAL A 467 5.20 4.77 -2.52
N SER A 468 4.26 3.94 -2.06
CA SER A 468 3.11 4.40 -1.28
C SER A 468 2.89 3.54 -0.04
N LEU A 469 2.34 4.16 1.01
CA LEU A 469 1.99 3.44 2.22
C LEU A 469 0.89 2.38 1.95
N GLN A 470 -0.06 2.68 1.04
CA GLN A 470 -1.13 1.76 0.65
C GLN A 470 -0.59 0.50 -0.03
N SER A 471 0.35 0.64 -0.97
CA SER A 471 0.98 -0.52 -1.64
C SER A 471 1.84 -1.36 -0.70
N CYS A 472 2.42 -0.74 0.33
CA CYS A 472 3.23 -1.41 1.34
C CYS A 472 2.39 -1.97 2.50
N HIS A 473 1.11 -1.62 2.58
CA HIS A 473 0.27 -1.83 3.75
C HIS A 473 0.21 -3.30 4.17
N ASP A 474 -0.06 -4.22 3.23
CA ASP A 474 -0.10 -5.66 3.49
C ASP A 474 1.24 -6.20 4.03
N SER A 475 2.37 -5.78 3.44
CA SER A 475 3.70 -6.17 3.90
C SER A 475 4.03 -5.60 5.29
N ILE A 476 3.65 -4.35 5.57
CA ILE A 476 3.81 -3.72 6.89
C ILE A 476 2.94 -4.42 7.93
N LEU A 477 1.69 -4.75 7.61
CA LEU A 477 0.77 -5.48 8.49
C LEU A 477 1.33 -6.86 8.85
N LYS A 478 1.88 -7.59 7.88
CA LYS A 478 2.55 -8.87 8.11
C LYS A 478 3.73 -8.73 9.07
N LEU A 479 4.59 -7.72 8.89
CA LEU A 479 5.71 -7.46 9.81
C LEU A 479 5.22 -7.07 11.21
N HIS A 480 4.14 -6.29 11.29
CA HIS A 480 3.50 -5.92 12.56
C HIS A 480 2.99 -7.16 13.29
N ALA A 481 2.29 -8.05 12.58
CA ALA A 481 1.78 -9.32 13.10
C ALA A 481 2.91 -10.22 13.64
N LEU A 482 3.99 -10.39 12.87
CA LEU A 482 5.16 -11.17 13.31
C LEU A 482 5.78 -10.62 14.59
N HIS A 483 5.92 -9.30 14.68
CA HIS A 483 6.51 -8.66 15.86
C HIS A 483 5.63 -8.83 17.10
N GLU A 484 4.31 -8.81 16.97
CA GLU A 484 3.42 -9.05 18.10
C GLU A 484 3.48 -10.48 18.61
N VAL A 485 3.49 -11.47 17.70
CA VAL A 485 3.67 -12.88 18.04
C VAL A 485 4.99 -13.09 18.78
N GLU A 486 6.07 -12.52 18.26
CA GLU A 486 7.40 -12.56 18.87
C GLU A 486 7.41 -11.89 20.26
N SER A 487 6.82 -10.72 20.41
CA SER A 487 6.80 -9.97 21.68
C SER A 487 6.04 -10.74 22.77
N ILE A 488 4.89 -11.33 22.42
CA ILE A 488 4.09 -12.15 23.34
C ILE A 488 4.84 -13.44 23.70
N ALA A 489 5.49 -14.08 22.73
CA ALA A 489 6.28 -15.28 22.96
C ALA A 489 7.50 -15.02 23.87
N ARG A 490 8.24 -13.92 23.65
CA ARG A 490 9.37 -13.50 24.50
C ARG A 490 8.92 -13.23 25.93
N ALA A 491 7.81 -12.53 26.12
CA ALA A 491 7.28 -12.25 27.46
C ALA A 491 6.91 -13.51 28.26
N LYS A 492 6.53 -14.62 27.60
CA LYS A 492 6.34 -15.91 28.27
C LYS A 492 7.66 -16.54 28.71
N LEU A 493 8.70 -16.44 27.89
CA LEU A 493 10.02 -17.00 28.17
C LEU A 493 10.74 -16.20 29.28
N GLU A 494 10.71 -14.87 29.19
CA GLU A 494 11.31 -13.95 30.16
C GLU A 494 10.51 -13.85 31.48
N GLY A 495 9.20 -14.06 31.43
CA GLY A 495 8.33 -14.06 32.61
C GLY A 495 8.54 -15.24 33.58
N ARG A 496 9.61 -16.03 33.40
CA ARG A 496 10.12 -16.94 34.43
C ARG A 496 11.06 -16.25 35.43
N GLU A 497 11.56 -15.04 35.14
CA GLU A 497 12.58 -14.37 35.98
C GLU A 497 12.18 -12.97 36.51
N GLY A 498 11.07 -12.35 36.06
CA GLY A 498 10.62 -11.07 36.62
C GLY A 498 9.18 -10.66 36.26
N ASN A 499 8.42 -10.15 37.25
CA ASN A 499 7.01 -9.76 37.12
C ASN A 499 6.76 -8.43 36.37
N ASP A 500 7.80 -7.65 36.11
CA ASP A 500 7.68 -6.23 35.69
C ASP A 500 7.47 -6.03 34.17
N SER A 501 7.80 -7.05 33.35
CA SER A 501 7.63 -7.00 31.88
C SER A 501 6.20 -7.30 31.42
N ARG A 502 5.45 -8.12 32.18
CA ARG A 502 4.06 -8.49 31.84
C ARG A 502 3.06 -7.35 32.00
N THR A 503 3.33 -6.38 32.87
CA THR A 503 2.42 -5.25 33.13
C THR A 503 2.51 -4.17 32.06
N LYS A 504 3.68 -3.99 31.41
CA LYS A 504 3.90 -2.97 30.37
C LYS A 504 3.58 -3.45 28.94
N LEU A 505 3.66 -4.77 28.70
CA LEU A 505 3.34 -5.35 27.40
C LEU A 505 1.93 -5.00 26.87
N PRO A 506 0.83 -5.13 27.64
CA PRO A 506 -0.49 -4.77 27.13
C PRO A 506 -0.59 -3.31 26.71
N ASP A 507 0.01 -2.37 27.46
CA ASP A 507 0.01 -0.95 27.11
C ASP A 507 0.75 -0.68 25.79
N ILE A 508 1.86 -1.37 25.55
CA ILE A 508 2.61 -1.27 24.28
C ILE A 508 1.78 -1.81 23.13
N LEU A 509 1.13 -2.96 23.33
CA LEU A 509 0.27 -3.59 22.33
C LEU A 509 -0.96 -2.72 22.03
N ASP A 510 -1.57 -2.08 23.02
CA ASP A 510 -2.72 -1.20 22.83
C ASP A 510 -2.34 0.06 22.03
N ARG A 511 -1.22 0.70 22.38
CA ARG A 511 -0.68 1.83 21.59
C ARG A 511 -0.45 1.45 20.13
N ARG A 512 0.02 0.23 19.87
CA ARG A 512 0.23 -0.28 18.51
C ARG A 512 -1.08 -0.55 17.75
N LEU A 513 -2.16 -0.94 18.42
CA LEU A 513 -3.49 -1.03 17.78
C LEU A 513 -4.06 0.35 17.45
N ASP A 514 -3.78 1.34 18.27
CA ASP A 514 -4.26 2.70 18.04
C ASP A 514 -3.65 3.30 16.77
N ILE A 515 -2.40 2.94 16.43
CA ILE A 515 -1.72 3.36 15.18
C ILE A 515 -2.47 2.91 13.93
N LEU A 516 -3.14 1.75 13.96
CA LEU A 516 -3.89 1.21 12.81
C LEU A 516 -5.17 2.01 12.51
N GLY A 517 -5.58 2.96 13.37
CA GLY A 517 -6.65 3.89 13.06
C GLY A 517 -8.00 3.22 12.77
N GLY A 518 -8.56 3.45 11.58
CA GLY A 518 -9.91 3.02 11.18
C GLY A 518 -10.02 1.63 10.55
N TYR A 519 -8.90 0.97 10.21
CA TYR A 519 -8.94 -0.28 9.46
C TYR A 519 -9.43 -1.44 10.35
N ILE A 520 -10.66 -1.89 10.10
CA ILE A 520 -11.35 -2.87 10.96
C ILE A 520 -10.82 -4.28 10.73
N SER A 521 -10.62 -4.68 9.46
CA SER A 521 -10.11 -6.01 9.07
C SER A 521 -8.72 -6.28 9.64
N ASP A 522 -7.80 -5.32 9.54
CA ASP A 522 -6.43 -5.44 10.04
C ASP A 522 -6.38 -5.58 11.56
N LYS A 523 -7.21 -4.77 12.25
CA LYS A 523 -7.37 -4.88 13.70
C LYS A 523 -7.87 -6.26 14.08
N GLN A 524 -8.81 -6.84 13.35
CA GLN A 524 -9.33 -8.17 13.64
C GLN A 524 -8.30 -9.25 13.42
N TYR A 525 -7.54 -9.18 12.34
CA TYR A 525 -6.46 -10.13 12.07
C TYR A 525 -5.44 -10.13 13.21
N LEU A 526 -4.94 -8.95 13.59
CA LEU A 526 -3.97 -8.81 14.68
C LEU A 526 -4.54 -9.23 16.03
N LEU A 527 -5.78 -8.85 16.35
CA LEU A 527 -6.43 -9.27 17.59
C LEU A 527 -6.67 -10.78 17.64
N GLY A 528 -7.01 -11.41 16.52
CA GLY A 528 -7.12 -12.86 16.40
C GLY A 528 -5.79 -13.55 16.69
N LEU A 529 -4.70 -13.02 16.13
CA LEU A 529 -3.35 -13.54 16.34
C LEU A 529 -2.84 -13.31 17.78
N ARG A 530 -3.10 -12.12 18.35
CA ARG A 530 -2.84 -11.82 19.77
C ARG A 530 -3.59 -12.77 20.67
N ARG A 531 -4.88 -13.02 20.41
CA ARG A 531 -5.67 -13.96 21.19
C ARG A 531 -5.09 -15.37 21.10
N ALA A 532 -4.78 -15.84 19.90
CA ALA A 532 -4.23 -17.16 19.68
C ALA A 532 -2.89 -17.36 20.42
N THR A 533 -1.97 -16.39 20.29
CA THR A 533 -0.68 -16.41 21.00
C THR A 533 -0.85 -16.25 22.49
N MET A 534 -1.66 -15.29 22.94
CA MET A 534 -1.93 -15.08 24.36
C MET A 534 -2.54 -16.33 24.97
N GLU A 535 -3.53 -16.98 24.37
CA GLU A 535 -4.13 -18.21 24.90
C GLU A 535 -3.10 -19.34 25.10
N LEU A 536 -2.12 -19.46 24.19
CA LEU A 536 -0.98 -20.38 24.36
C LEU A 536 -0.05 -19.96 25.52
N THR A 537 -0.10 -18.71 25.99
CA THR A 537 0.73 -18.14 27.06
C THR A 537 0.01 -17.89 28.41
N ALA A 538 -1.27 -17.49 28.41
CA ALA A 538 -2.17 -17.16 29.53
C ALA A 538 -3.61 -16.84 29.04
N ARG A 539 -4.65 -17.03 29.86
CA ARG A 539 -6.07 -16.80 29.49
C ARG A 539 -6.46 -15.32 29.53
N LEU A 540 -6.46 -14.61 28.40
CA LEU A 540 -7.18 -13.34 28.24
C LEU A 540 -7.53 -13.08 26.76
N SER A 541 -8.74 -12.56 26.52
CA SER A 541 -9.17 -12.07 25.21
C SER A 541 -9.95 -10.76 25.39
N ARG A 542 -9.66 -9.74 24.57
CA ARG A 542 -10.54 -8.59 24.40
C ARG A 542 -10.58 -8.06 22.97
N LYS A 543 -11.83 -7.81 22.57
CA LYS A 543 -12.38 -6.77 21.67
C LYS A 543 -12.23 -6.90 20.15
N GLY A 544 -13.09 -7.72 19.53
CA GLY A 544 -13.50 -7.57 18.12
C GLY A 544 -14.82 -6.79 17.97
N ASN A 545 -15.07 -6.19 16.80
CA ASN A 545 -16.23 -5.31 16.53
C ASN A 545 -17.42 -5.98 15.80
N PHE A 546 -17.38 -7.29 15.55
CA PHE A 546 -18.54 -8.01 15.00
C PHE A 546 -19.41 -8.60 16.11
N THR A 547 -20.73 -8.54 15.97
CA THR A 547 -21.70 -8.97 16.98
C THR A 547 -21.47 -10.41 17.43
N ASN A 548 -21.20 -11.34 16.50
CA ASN A 548 -20.94 -12.75 16.81
C ASN A 548 -19.62 -12.97 17.56
N GLN A 549 -18.52 -12.37 17.10
CA GLN A 549 -17.21 -12.51 17.74
C GLN A 549 -17.14 -11.74 19.07
N ALA A 550 -17.81 -10.59 19.16
CA ALA A 550 -17.96 -9.83 20.40
C ALA A 550 -18.80 -10.60 21.42
N TYR A 551 -19.85 -11.30 20.98
CA TYR A 551 -20.63 -12.19 21.82
C TYR A 551 -19.79 -13.38 22.33
N GLN A 552 -19.02 -14.05 21.47
CA GLN A 552 -18.08 -15.09 21.90
C GLN A 552 -17.04 -14.56 22.89
N SER A 553 -16.45 -13.39 22.61
CA SER A 553 -15.47 -12.75 23.51
C SER A 553 -16.08 -12.39 24.86
N MET A 554 -17.33 -11.89 24.85
CA MET A 554 -18.11 -11.61 26.05
C MET A 554 -18.40 -12.89 26.85
N LEU A 555 -18.77 -14.00 26.20
CA LEU A 555 -18.97 -15.29 26.86
C LEU A 555 -17.68 -15.79 27.53
N HIS A 556 -16.54 -15.64 26.85
CA HIS A 556 -15.24 -15.96 27.45
C HIS A 556 -14.90 -15.07 28.64
N ALA A 557 -15.15 -13.76 28.54
CA ALA A 557 -14.98 -12.82 29.65
C ALA A 557 -15.90 -13.15 30.83
N ALA A 558 -17.15 -13.57 30.56
CA ALA A 558 -18.08 -14.04 31.57
C ALA A 558 -17.59 -15.33 32.27
N ARG A 559 -17.01 -16.29 31.52
CA ARG A 559 -16.36 -17.49 32.11
C ARG A 559 -15.17 -17.13 33.01
N LEU A 560 -14.51 -16.01 32.75
CA LEU A 560 -13.40 -15.48 33.56
C LEU A 560 -13.89 -14.56 34.71
N ASN A 561 -15.21 -14.47 34.92
CA ASN A 561 -15.85 -13.59 35.91
C ASN A 561 -15.45 -12.11 35.77
N ASP A 562 -15.16 -11.65 34.55
CA ASP A 562 -14.89 -10.23 34.29
C ASP A 562 -16.20 -9.43 34.30
N ARG A 563 -16.31 -8.49 35.24
CA ARG A 563 -17.49 -7.62 35.42
C ARG A 563 -17.76 -6.74 34.21
N SER A 564 -16.75 -6.45 33.38
CA SER A 564 -16.96 -5.67 32.15
C SER A 564 -17.77 -6.42 31.09
N ALA A 565 -17.90 -7.76 31.20
CA ALA A 565 -18.65 -8.58 30.25
C ALA A 565 -20.14 -8.23 30.21
N THR A 566 -20.75 -7.92 31.36
CA THR A 566 -22.18 -7.53 31.44
C THR A 566 -22.45 -6.20 30.74
N ILE A 567 -21.53 -5.24 30.85
CA ILE A 567 -21.60 -3.95 30.14
C ILE A 567 -21.48 -4.16 28.64
N GLU A 568 -20.56 -5.00 28.17
CA GLU A 568 -20.41 -5.30 26.74
C GLU A 568 -21.63 -6.08 26.22
N HIS A 569 -22.20 -7.02 26.98
CA HIS A 569 -23.44 -7.71 26.62
C HIS A 569 -24.59 -6.73 26.38
N ALA A 570 -24.78 -5.78 27.29
CA ALA A 570 -25.81 -4.76 27.15
C ALA A 570 -25.56 -3.88 25.91
N ARG A 571 -24.29 -3.59 25.57
CA ARG A 571 -23.95 -2.83 24.35
C ARG A 571 -24.25 -3.60 23.08
N LEU A 572 -24.04 -4.91 23.07
CA LEU A 572 -24.39 -5.77 21.94
C LEU A 572 -25.90 -5.75 21.71
N LEU A 573 -26.70 -5.98 22.75
CA LEU A 573 -28.17 -5.90 22.66
C LEU A 573 -28.65 -4.52 22.19
N TRP A 574 -27.98 -3.44 22.61
CA TRP A 574 -28.30 -2.09 22.14
C TRP A 574 -28.02 -1.91 20.65
N LYS A 575 -26.91 -2.46 20.14
CA LYS A 575 -26.57 -2.42 18.72
C LYS A 575 -27.54 -3.26 17.88
N ASP A 576 -28.00 -4.39 18.40
CA ASP A 576 -28.98 -5.27 17.75
C ASP A 576 -30.41 -4.71 17.76
N GLY A 577 -30.60 -3.44 18.16
CA GLY A 577 -31.91 -2.76 18.21
C GLY A 577 -32.78 -3.13 19.42
N HIS A 578 -32.33 -4.01 20.30
CA HIS A 578 -33.06 -4.46 21.49
C HIS A 578 -32.89 -3.49 22.68
N HIS A 579 -33.23 -2.22 22.48
CA HIS A 579 -32.95 -1.12 23.42
C HIS A 579 -33.49 -1.34 24.84
N ARG A 580 -34.74 -1.83 24.98
CA ARG A 580 -35.35 -2.07 26.30
C ARG A 580 -34.64 -3.19 27.08
N LYS A 581 -34.32 -4.30 26.40
CA LYS A 581 -33.61 -5.43 27.02
C LYS A 581 -32.20 -5.02 27.46
N ALA A 582 -31.51 -4.20 26.66
CA ALA A 582 -30.20 -3.67 26.99
C ALA A 582 -30.24 -2.81 28.27
N ILE A 583 -31.22 -1.89 28.37
CA ILE A 583 -31.41 -1.04 29.56
C ILE A 583 -31.72 -1.90 30.79
N GLN A 584 -32.69 -2.82 30.70
CA GLN A 584 -33.07 -3.70 31.82
C GLN A 584 -31.90 -4.56 32.32
N LYS A 585 -31.08 -5.10 31.40
CA LYS A 585 -29.90 -5.87 31.77
C LYS A 585 -28.85 -5.03 32.51
N LEU A 586 -28.66 -3.77 32.08
CA LEU A 586 -27.72 -2.85 32.72
C LEU A 586 -28.25 -2.38 34.08
N GLU A 587 -29.54 -2.03 34.19
CA GLU A 587 -30.20 -1.67 35.44
C GLU A 587 -30.15 -2.83 36.43
N GLY A 588 -30.49 -4.05 35.97
CA GLY A 588 -30.43 -5.27 36.78
C GLY A 588 -29.04 -5.52 37.36
N ALA A 589 -27.99 -5.39 36.53
CA ALA A 589 -26.60 -5.57 36.96
C ALA A 589 -26.15 -4.51 37.99
N ILE A 590 -26.62 -3.27 37.85
CA ILE A 590 -26.36 -2.19 38.82
C ILE A 590 -27.10 -2.45 40.13
N THR A 591 -28.37 -2.84 40.08
CA THR A 591 -29.18 -3.14 41.28
C THR A 591 -28.70 -4.38 42.03
N ALA A 592 -28.22 -5.39 41.30
CA ALA A 592 -27.61 -6.58 41.88
C ALA A 592 -26.21 -6.31 42.45
N ASN A 593 -25.73 -5.06 42.33
CA ASN A 593 -24.41 -4.61 42.76
C ASN A 593 -23.29 -5.50 42.20
N GLU A 594 -23.47 -6.14 41.03
CA GLU A 594 -22.48 -7.06 40.43
C GLU A 594 -21.12 -6.38 40.18
N PHE A 595 -21.15 -5.04 40.08
CA PHE A 595 -19.97 -4.20 39.89
C PHE A 595 -19.20 -3.94 41.20
N SER A 596 -19.76 -4.30 42.36
CA SER A 596 -19.17 -4.21 43.69
C SER A 596 -19.15 -5.60 44.33
N LEU A 597 -17.99 -6.16 44.71
CA LEU A 597 -18.01 -7.30 45.64
C LEU A 597 -17.49 -6.85 46.99
N GLU A 598 -18.28 -7.20 48.00
CA GLU A 598 -17.82 -7.34 49.37
C GLU A 598 -16.62 -8.30 49.41
N ILE A 599 -15.62 -7.92 50.18
CA ILE A 599 -14.44 -8.73 50.48
C ILE A 599 -14.90 -9.90 51.35
N SER A 600 -15.09 -11.08 50.78
CA SER A 600 -15.21 -12.33 51.53
C SER A 600 -13.90 -13.14 51.44
N SER A 601 -12.83 -12.56 51.99
CA SER A 601 -11.77 -13.32 52.67
C SER A 601 -10.92 -12.39 53.56
N PRO A 602 -10.86 -12.62 54.89
CA PRO A 602 -10.04 -11.82 55.78
C PRO A 602 -8.65 -12.44 55.91
N GLN A 603 -7.74 -12.19 54.97
CA GLN A 603 -6.30 -12.29 55.26
C GLN A 603 -5.44 -11.54 54.22
N GLU A 604 -4.54 -10.72 54.76
CA GLU A 604 -3.41 -10.03 54.12
C GLU A 604 -3.72 -8.73 53.35
N ARG A 605 -3.81 -7.65 54.12
CA ARG A 605 -3.93 -6.26 53.66
C ARG A 605 -2.54 -5.66 53.39
N THR A 606 -2.21 -5.42 52.13
CA THR A 606 -1.20 -4.42 51.71
C THR A 606 -1.89 -3.20 51.11
N SER A 607 -1.61 -2.02 51.67
CA SER A 607 -2.42 -0.80 51.59
C SER A 607 -2.29 0.01 50.28
N SER A 608 -1.40 -0.38 49.37
CA SER A 608 -1.11 0.36 48.12
C SER A 608 -1.85 -0.19 46.89
N LEU A 609 -2.26 -1.46 46.88
CA LEU A 609 -2.99 -2.09 45.77
C LEU A 609 -4.52 -1.85 45.83
N THR A 610 -5.04 -1.50 47.01
CA THR A 610 -6.47 -1.27 47.25
C THR A 610 -6.98 0.04 46.66
N ALA A 611 -6.16 1.09 46.63
CA ALA A 611 -6.54 2.40 46.08
C ALA A 611 -6.72 2.36 44.55
N ILE A 612 -5.79 1.71 43.83
CA ILE A 612 -5.82 1.59 42.36
C ILE A 612 -7.00 0.71 41.91
N ASN A 613 -7.26 -0.38 42.63
CA ASN A 613 -8.39 -1.26 42.34
C ASN A 613 -9.73 -0.59 42.63
N GLY A 614 -9.84 0.20 43.71
CA GLY A 614 -11.04 1.00 44.01
C GLY A 614 -11.32 2.06 42.96
N GLU A 615 -10.30 2.79 42.47
CA GLU A 615 -10.45 3.76 41.39
C GLU A 615 -10.88 3.11 40.07
N HIS A 616 -10.29 1.96 39.70
CA HIS A 616 -10.67 1.22 38.49
C HIS A 616 -12.12 0.69 38.57
N GLN A 617 -12.55 0.21 39.74
CA GLN A 617 -13.91 -0.26 40.00
C GLN A 617 -14.92 0.88 39.95
N ASN A 618 -14.62 2.00 40.62
CA ASN A 618 -15.42 3.22 40.56
C ASN A 618 -15.53 3.73 39.11
N MET A 619 -14.48 3.58 38.30
CA MET A 619 -14.52 3.92 36.88
C MET A 619 -15.44 2.98 36.08
N ILE A 620 -15.45 1.67 36.34
CA ILE A 620 -16.35 0.71 35.65
C ILE A 620 -17.81 0.99 36.02
N LEU A 621 -18.10 1.20 37.30
CA LEU A 621 -19.43 1.55 37.78
C LEU A 621 -19.89 2.91 37.22
N ALA A 622 -19.04 3.94 37.27
CA ALA A 622 -19.32 5.24 36.66
C ALA A 622 -19.59 5.11 35.15
N ARG A 623 -18.85 4.26 34.44
CA ARG A 623 -19.08 3.95 33.01
C ARG A 623 -20.45 3.30 32.78
N ALA A 624 -20.87 2.38 33.65
CA ALA A 624 -22.19 1.75 33.57
C ALA A 624 -23.31 2.78 33.78
N HIS A 625 -23.25 3.60 34.84
CA HIS A 625 -24.24 4.67 35.09
C HIS A 625 -24.28 5.70 33.96
N LEU A 626 -23.12 6.10 33.41
CA LEU A 626 -23.07 7.00 32.26
C LEU A 626 -23.77 6.38 31.04
N LEU A 627 -23.47 5.10 30.75
CA LEU A 627 -24.05 4.40 29.62
C LEU A 627 -25.57 4.28 29.75
N LEU A 628 -26.03 3.95 30.97
CA LEU A 628 -27.44 3.89 31.31
C LEU A 628 -28.13 5.23 31.03
N ALA A 629 -27.59 6.33 31.57
CA ALA A 629 -28.15 7.66 31.40
C ALA A 629 -28.25 8.07 29.91
N LYS A 630 -27.23 7.73 29.11
CA LYS A 630 -27.23 7.99 27.66
C LYS A 630 -28.30 7.19 26.92
N TRP A 631 -28.50 5.93 27.31
CA TRP A 631 -29.48 5.06 26.67
C TRP A 631 -30.91 5.45 27.03
N THR A 632 -31.16 5.85 28.28
CA THR A 632 -32.48 6.36 28.68
C THR A 632 -32.81 7.71 28.04
N ASP A 633 -31.83 8.61 27.92
CA ASP A 633 -31.97 9.89 27.20
C ASP A 633 -32.29 9.68 25.70
N ARG A 634 -31.67 8.67 25.07
CA ARG A 634 -31.97 8.29 23.68
C ARG A 634 -33.30 7.56 23.53
N ALA A 635 -33.68 6.73 24.50
CA ALA A 635 -34.95 6.01 24.46
C ALA A 635 -36.15 6.93 24.70
N GLY A 636 -35.96 8.07 25.38
CA GLY A 636 -36.99 9.11 25.56
C GLY A 636 -38.19 8.71 26.42
N GLN A 637 -38.11 7.57 27.13
CA GLN A 637 -39.25 7.00 27.89
C GLN A 637 -39.29 7.45 29.36
N THR A 638 -38.30 8.20 29.84
CA THR A 638 -38.12 8.56 31.26
C THR A 638 -38.14 10.07 31.48
N GLN A 639 -38.62 10.50 32.67
CA GLN A 639 -38.64 11.91 33.08
C GLN A 639 -37.23 12.53 33.08
N SER A 640 -37.12 13.81 32.71
CA SER A 640 -35.85 14.55 32.61
C SER A 640 -35.07 14.56 33.93
N ASP A 641 -35.76 14.68 35.06
CA ASP A 641 -35.13 14.74 36.38
C ASP A 641 -34.44 13.43 36.75
N SER A 642 -35.06 12.29 36.41
CA SER A 642 -34.48 10.97 36.61
C SER A 642 -33.20 10.76 35.79
N ILE A 643 -33.14 11.33 34.58
CA ILE A 643 -31.97 11.26 33.70
C ILE A 643 -30.84 12.12 34.27
N VAL A 644 -31.15 13.33 34.73
CA VAL A 644 -30.19 14.24 35.38
C VAL A 644 -29.62 13.58 36.65
N GLN A 645 -30.46 12.92 37.44
CA GLN A 645 -30.01 12.19 38.63
C GLN A 645 -29.02 11.07 38.28
N ARG A 646 -29.30 10.27 37.24
CA ARG A 646 -28.39 9.21 36.77
C ARG A 646 -27.05 9.76 36.26
N TYR A 647 -27.05 10.91 35.57
CA TYR A 647 -25.79 11.58 35.19
C TYR A 647 -25.03 12.11 36.42
N ARG A 648 -25.72 12.68 37.42
CA ARG A 648 -25.11 13.13 38.67
C ARG A 648 -24.51 11.97 39.46
N GLU A 649 -25.15 10.79 39.47
CA GLU A 649 -24.60 9.57 40.07
C GLU A 649 -23.28 9.15 39.40
N ALA A 650 -23.21 9.16 38.07
CA ALA A 650 -21.97 8.87 37.35
C ALA A 650 -20.83 9.87 37.70
N ILE A 651 -21.16 11.16 37.88
CA ILE A 651 -20.20 12.19 38.29
C ILE A 651 -19.75 11.99 39.73
N LYS A 652 -20.65 11.64 40.65
CA LYS A 652 -20.31 11.35 42.06
C LYS A 652 -19.31 10.20 42.17
N LEU A 653 -19.48 9.17 41.35
CA LEU A 653 -18.60 7.99 41.32
C LEU A 653 -17.21 8.30 40.76
N HIS A 654 -17.11 9.17 39.74
CA HIS A 654 -15.82 9.59 39.20
C HIS A 654 -15.81 11.08 38.77
N PRO A 655 -15.49 12.01 39.69
CA PRO A 655 -15.60 13.45 39.44
C PRO A 655 -14.64 13.99 38.36
N ARG A 656 -13.46 13.35 38.22
CA ARG A 656 -12.44 13.73 37.24
C ARG A 656 -12.80 13.37 35.79
N TRP A 657 -13.91 12.67 35.57
CA TRP A 657 -14.27 12.20 34.24
C TRP A 657 -15.03 13.26 33.43
N GLU A 658 -14.33 13.95 32.55
CA GLU A 658 -14.88 15.01 31.69
C GLU A 658 -16.08 14.56 30.86
N LYS A 659 -16.09 13.30 30.39
CA LYS A 659 -17.19 12.76 29.57
C LYS A 659 -18.53 12.82 30.30
N ALA A 660 -18.57 12.58 31.61
CA ALA A 660 -19.80 12.62 32.38
C ALA A 660 -20.39 14.03 32.46
N HIS A 661 -19.54 15.03 32.72
CA HIS A 661 -19.91 16.45 32.72
C HIS A 661 -20.37 16.90 31.33
N TYR A 662 -19.66 16.51 30.28
CA TYR A 662 -20.03 16.84 28.90
C TYR A 662 -21.41 16.32 28.52
N TYR A 663 -21.72 15.06 28.80
CA TYR A 663 -23.03 14.50 28.45
C TYR A 663 -24.18 15.09 29.28
N LEU A 664 -23.92 15.46 30.54
CA LEU A 664 -24.88 16.21 31.34
C LEU A 664 -25.15 17.59 30.73
N GLY A 665 -24.10 18.32 30.34
CA GLY A 665 -24.24 19.61 29.64
C GLY A 665 -25.00 19.48 28.32
N LYS A 666 -24.70 18.45 27.53
CA LYS A 666 -25.43 18.14 26.29
C LYS A 666 -26.92 17.87 26.56
N HIS A 667 -27.25 17.16 27.64
CA HIS A 667 -28.64 16.91 28.02
C HIS A 667 -29.37 18.21 28.41
N TYR A 668 -28.73 19.10 29.17
CA TYR A 668 -29.31 20.42 29.48
C TYR A 668 -29.51 21.27 28.22
N ASN A 669 -28.55 21.29 27.29
CA ASN A 669 -28.74 21.96 25.99
C ASN A 669 -29.92 21.37 25.22
N LYS A 670 -30.08 20.04 25.21
CA LYS A 670 -31.24 19.39 24.59
C LYS A 670 -32.56 19.80 25.25
N ILE A 671 -32.62 19.90 26.58
CA ILE A 671 -33.81 20.40 27.29
C ILE A 671 -34.10 21.84 26.88
N LEU A 672 -33.08 22.69 26.87
CA LEU A 672 -33.21 24.10 26.49
C LEU A 672 -33.67 24.27 25.03
N ASP A 673 -33.15 23.46 24.11
CA ASP A 673 -33.59 23.44 22.71
C ASP A 673 -35.04 22.96 22.59
N LEU A 674 -35.45 21.97 23.39
CA LEU A 674 -36.84 21.50 23.46
C LEU A 674 -37.78 22.56 24.04
N GLU A 675 -37.33 23.34 25.03
CA GLU A 675 -38.09 24.47 25.58
C GLU A 675 -38.25 25.59 24.56
N LYS A 676 -37.18 25.98 23.85
CA LYS A 676 -37.24 26.96 22.76
C LYS A 676 -38.14 26.52 21.60
N ALA A 677 -38.24 25.22 21.35
CA ALA A 677 -39.10 24.68 20.30
C ALA A 677 -40.59 24.61 20.70
N LYS A 678 -40.94 24.84 21.98
CA LYS A 678 -42.35 24.91 22.40
C LYS A 678 -42.95 26.26 21.94
N PRO A 679 -44.21 26.27 21.47
CA PRO A 679 -44.87 27.52 21.08
C PRO A 679 -45.04 28.46 22.30
N LEU A 680 -44.82 29.76 22.05
CA LEU A 680 -44.94 30.85 23.03
C LEU A 680 -46.27 30.76 23.77
N GLY A 681 -46.23 30.55 25.10
CA GLY A 681 -47.41 30.46 25.96
C GLY A 681 -47.52 29.19 26.84
N LYS A 682 -46.64 28.19 26.67
CA LYS A 682 -46.53 27.01 27.55
C LYS A 682 -45.17 26.89 28.26
N GLU A 683 -44.38 27.96 28.26
CA GLU A 683 -42.99 27.95 28.75
C GLU A 683 -42.86 27.84 30.28
N ALA A 684 -43.96 27.98 31.03
CA ALA A 684 -43.93 28.05 32.50
C ALA A 684 -44.89 27.06 33.21
N GLN A 685 -45.20 25.90 32.62
CA GLN A 685 -45.86 24.81 33.34
C GLN A 685 -44.90 23.63 33.46
N ILE A 686 -44.11 23.67 34.54
CA ILE A 686 -43.45 22.52 35.15
C ILE A 686 -44.39 21.98 36.23
#